data_AF-A0A103E6Q3-F1
#
_entry.id   AF-A0A103E6Q3-F1
#
_cell.length_a   1.000
_cell.length_b   1.000
_cell.length_c   1.000
_cell.angle_alpha   90.00
_cell.angle_beta   90.00
_cell.angle_gamma   90.00
#
_symmetry.space_group_name_H-M   'P 1'
#
loop_
_entity.id
_entity.type
_entity.pdbx_description
1 polymer ?
#
loop_
_entity_poly.entity_id
_entity_poly.type
_entity_poly.pdbx_seq_one_letter_code
_entity_poly.pdbx_strand_id
1 'polypeptide(L)'
;MLVALACSPAYTGTACAQSALPAGGAFVSGTGAIFGGGTSLTVNQSSARGVIDWRSFSIGSGRSVTINNGAGATLNRVTGGDPSVILGSLKATGSVYLLNPQGVLIGPGGVVSTGGRFVASALNIDKDAFMQGAPLTLSGAGNGAIVNLGQISSTGGDVLLVSRTQVSNQGSINAPKGTAELAAGQQVLLQDSATGPQVFVQAGSGGSVLNAGTIRAAQANLQAADGNIYALAGNNAAIRATGTAMRDGHVWLVADQGSVQAHGVISAANANGTGAVVETRGQSLNVSGATVQAGLWKLGAPAFTLDGANASTVAGNLSAGTPVTVEANGANGASGDLTVGSNVRWNGNAPLTLSAAHSVAIAPSTIIGNTGGANLTLRADAGGVNNGGSVMNGGTIDWSSSTGLVNAFYDMNGQYSAGTILTNSGWSAAPFSGLVTQATAYKLVNTLTDLQNVSHDLTANYALGRDIDASSTSGAAAFQPIGAGSDAPFTGQFDGFGYLINHLTVNAPAGATQNTYVGLFGLVGATGVIRNVVLTDEIVSGAHGALGAIAGRNDGQIANASIAGYNSRIGPIAQDPATGGWTTAEFAGGLVGINNGTIDRSSTYQTSVSAYQMAGGLAAVNNGTIRQSVAWSTSAGSLPPCCSAGLAGINNGLIAQSYATGSALSGGGLVFQNNASGVIDQSYANVQIASRGIGMGGNVAYGNTGVIANNVYWNAQMSGLTYGMPAVTSGSGAQPPLANGLNNAQMAQPSNFASWNFGPNGTWAMPAGATSPMLAWQLNSQAWKTGSH
;
A
#
# COMPACT_ATOMS: atom_id res chain seq x y z
N MET A 1 16.47 -34.47 -10.12
CA MET A 1 17.49 -35.54 -10.07
C MET A 1 16.91 -36.68 -9.22
N LEU A 2 16.40 -37.72 -9.87
CA LEU A 2 15.75 -38.88 -9.22
C LEU A 2 16.80 -39.69 -8.47
N VAL A 3 16.68 -39.80 -7.14
CA VAL A 3 17.40 -40.82 -6.38
C VAL A 3 16.47 -42.01 -6.19
N ALA A 4 16.83 -43.10 -6.85
CA ALA A 4 16.17 -44.40 -6.74
C ALA A 4 16.39 -44.99 -5.35
N LEU A 5 15.32 -45.25 -4.60
CA LEU A 5 15.36 -46.11 -3.42
C LEU A 5 15.39 -47.56 -3.90
N ALA A 6 16.52 -48.23 -3.67
CA ALA A 6 16.67 -49.66 -3.86
C ALA A 6 15.86 -50.42 -2.78
N CYS A 7 14.91 -51.21 -3.26
CA CYS A 7 14.20 -52.22 -2.48
C CYS A 7 15.02 -53.51 -2.49
N SER A 8 15.24 -54.16 -1.35
CA SER A 8 15.77 -55.52 -1.25
C SER A 8 15.20 -56.23 -0.02
N PRO A 9 15.03 -57.57 -0.04
CA PRO A 9 13.81 -58.20 0.45
C PRO A 9 13.93 -58.98 1.78
N ALA A 10 12.78 -59.10 2.43
CA ALA A 10 12.28 -60.20 3.26
C ALA A 10 13.13 -60.72 4.44
N TYR A 11 12.76 -60.29 5.65
CA TYR A 11 12.57 -61.22 6.77
C TYR A 11 11.08 -61.32 7.06
N THR A 12 10.48 -62.47 6.76
CA THR A 12 9.13 -62.84 7.17
C THR A 12 9.13 -63.16 8.65
N GLY A 13 9.13 -62.12 9.48
CA GLY A 13 8.56 -62.17 10.82
C GLY A 13 7.06 -61.93 10.72
N THR A 14 6.25 -62.86 11.19
CA THR A 14 4.81 -62.73 11.33
C THR A 14 4.48 -61.54 12.23
N ALA A 15 4.30 -60.36 11.63
CA ALA A 15 3.75 -59.20 12.31
C ALA A 15 2.26 -59.48 12.59
N CYS A 16 1.97 -59.89 13.83
CA CYS A 16 0.60 -59.88 14.35
C CYS A 16 -0.07 -58.56 13.97
N ALA A 17 -1.26 -58.64 13.39
CA ALA A 17 -2.15 -57.50 13.18
C ALA A 17 -2.15 -56.62 14.44
N GLN A 18 -1.57 -55.42 14.34
CA GLN A 18 -1.16 -54.65 15.51
C GLN A 18 -2.39 -54.30 16.35
N SER A 19 -2.52 -54.95 17.50
CA SER A 19 -3.58 -54.77 18.47
C SER A 19 -3.38 -53.52 19.34
N ALA A 20 -2.80 -52.46 18.77
CA ALA A 20 -2.27 -51.35 19.54
C ALA A 20 -3.35 -50.30 19.87
N LEU A 21 -3.54 -50.08 21.17
CA LEU A 21 -4.01 -48.82 21.75
C LEU A 21 -2.81 -48.16 22.47
N PRO A 22 -2.88 -46.86 22.81
CA PRO A 22 -1.86 -46.23 23.65
C PRO A 22 -1.64 -46.98 24.96
N ALA A 23 -0.39 -47.05 25.43
CA ALA A 23 -0.01 -47.85 26.59
C ALA A 23 0.91 -47.08 27.56
N GLY A 24 0.76 -47.37 28.86
CA GLY A 24 1.57 -46.76 29.92
C GLY A 24 1.28 -45.28 30.14
N GLY A 25 0.04 -44.83 29.88
CA GLY A 25 -0.36 -43.43 30.06
C GLY A 25 -0.51 -43.04 31.53
N ALA A 26 0.08 -41.91 31.92
CA ALA A 26 -0.10 -41.33 33.25
C ALA A 26 -0.14 -39.81 33.19
N PHE A 27 -1.09 -39.18 33.90
CA PHE A 27 -1.11 -37.73 34.07
C PHE A 27 0.09 -37.30 34.91
N VAL A 28 0.95 -36.44 34.35
CA VAL A 28 2.11 -35.84 35.03
C VAL A 28 1.86 -34.38 35.41
N SER A 29 0.81 -33.76 34.86
CA SER A 29 0.29 -32.44 35.25
C SER A 29 -1.18 -32.32 34.86
N GLY A 30 -1.96 -31.52 35.60
CA GLY A 30 -3.41 -31.49 35.48
C GLY A 30 -4.09 -32.71 36.13
N THR A 31 -5.39 -32.88 35.91
CA THR A 31 -6.19 -33.96 36.52
C THR A 31 -7.10 -34.63 35.51
N GLY A 32 -7.23 -35.94 35.63
CA GLY A 32 -8.08 -36.75 34.77
C GLY A 32 -7.91 -38.24 35.05
N ALA A 33 -8.65 -39.05 34.29
CA ALA A 33 -8.60 -40.50 34.35
C ALA A 33 -8.55 -41.10 32.94
N ILE A 34 -7.88 -42.25 32.82
CA ILE A 34 -7.72 -43.00 31.59
C ILE A 34 -8.44 -44.33 31.76
N PHE A 35 -9.40 -44.60 30.88
CA PHE A 35 -10.26 -45.78 30.90
C PHE A 35 -10.11 -46.58 29.61
N GLY A 36 -10.39 -47.87 29.66
CA GLY A 36 -10.51 -48.73 28.49
C GLY A 36 -9.40 -49.77 28.33
N GLY A 37 -9.32 -50.33 27.12
CA GLY A 37 -8.52 -51.50 26.77
C GLY A 37 -9.26 -52.40 25.76
N GLY A 38 -8.54 -53.02 24.83
CA GLY A 38 -9.14 -53.81 23.74
C GLY A 38 -9.31 -53.02 22.44
N THR A 39 -10.53 -52.54 22.16
CA THR A 39 -10.87 -51.80 20.92
C THR A 39 -11.00 -50.28 21.10
N SER A 40 -11.21 -49.79 22.32
CA SER A 40 -11.31 -48.36 22.60
C SER A 40 -10.61 -47.95 23.91
N LEU A 41 -10.10 -46.70 23.92
CA LEU A 41 -9.52 -46.03 25.08
C LEU A 41 -10.17 -44.65 25.23
N THR A 42 -10.46 -44.23 26.45
CA THR A 42 -11.06 -42.93 26.76
C THR A 42 -10.23 -42.21 27.81
N VAL A 43 -9.86 -40.96 27.54
CA VAL A 43 -9.24 -40.05 28.49
C VAL A 43 -10.27 -39.02 28.91
N ASN A 44 -10.66 -39.01 30.18
CA ASN A 44 -11.52 -37.98 30.76
C ASN A 44 -10.65 -37.00 31.54
N GLN A 45 -10.41 -35.82 30.97
CA GLN A 45 -9.66 -34.76 31.62
C GLN A 45 -10.63 -33.82 32.35
N SER A 46 -10.36 -33.53 33.62
CA SER A 46 -11.15 -32.61 34.44
C SER A 46 -10.53 -31.21 34.54
N SER A 47 -9.21 -31.08 34.35
CA SER A 47 -8.53 -29.78 34.32
C SER A 47 -8.63 -29.10 32.95
N ALA A 48 -8.50 -27.78 32.91
CA ALA A 48 -8.47 -27.02 31.64
C ALA A 48 -7.28 -27.41 30.76
N ARG A 49 -6.14 -27.77 31.35
CA ARG A 49 -4.96 -28.30 30.68
C ARG A 49 -4.45 -29.54 31.39
N GLY A 50 -3.99 -30.54 30.64
CA GLY A 50 -3.42 -31.77 31.19
C GLY A 50 -2.25 -32.25 30.37
N VAL A 51 -1.26 -32.85 31.03
CA VAL A 51 -0.07 -33.46 30.41
C VAL A 51 -0.05 -34.93 30.77
N ILE A 52 0.03 -35.80 29.76
CA ILE A 52 0.06 -37.26 29.91
C ILE A 52 1.34 -37.78 29.24
N ASP A 53 2.16 -38.46 30.02
CA ASP A 53 3.29 -39.22 29.50
C ASP A 53 2.83 -40.64 29.14
N TRP A 54 3.25 -41.11 27.98
CA TRP A 54 2.91 -42.42 27.42
C TRP A 54 4.18 -43.19 27.08
N ARG A 55 4.22 -44.49 27.37
CA ARG A 55 5.29 -45.36 26.84
C ARG A 55 5.15 -45.52 25.33
N SER A 56 3.92 -45.69 24.83
CA SER A 56 3.63 -45.70 23.39
C SER A 56 2.25 -45.13 23.12
N PHE A 57 2.08 -44.49 21.97
CA PHE A 57 0.80 -43.93 21.52
C PHE A 57 0.57 -44.31 20.05
N SER A 58 -0.14 -45.42 19.82
CA SER A 58 -0.54 -45.89 18.50
C SER A 58 -1.99 -46.36 18.55
N ILE A 59 -2.72 -46.23 17.44
CA ILE A 59 -4.13 -46.61 17.31
C ILE A 59 -4.26 -47.50 16.09
N GLY A 60 -4.34 -48.81 16.29
CA GLY A 60 -4.49 -49.78 15.20
C GLY A 60 -5.82 -49.62 14.45
N SER A 61 -5.91 -50.25 13.28
CA SER A 61 -7.15 -50.24 12.47
C SER A 61 -8.33 -50.80 13.28
N GLY A 62 -9.50 -50.18 13.11
CA GLY A 62 -10.73 -50.50 13.85
C GLY A 62 -10.73 -50.11 15.33
N ARG A 63 -9.68 -49.44 15.83
CA ARG A 63 -9.58 -48.98 17.23
C ARG A 63 -9.85 -47.48 17.35
N SER A 64 -10.21 -47.05 18.55
CA SER A 64 -10.50 -45.64 18.82
C SER A 64 -9.92 -45.13 20.14
N VAL A 65 -9.47 -43.87 20.12
CA VAL A 65 -9.12 -43.10 21.31
C VAL A 65 -10.02 -41.87 21.36
N THR A 66 -10.68 -41.63 22.49
CA THR A 66 -11.49 -40.43 22.72
C THR A 66 -10.93 -39.65 23.90
N ILE A 67 -10.64 -38.36 23.72
CA ILE A 67 -10.16 -37.45 24.76
C ILE A 67 -11.26 -36.43 25.05
N ASN A 68 -11.93 -36.60 26.19
CA ASN A 68 -12.95 -35.68 26.69
C ASN A 68 -12.26 -34.64 27.57
N ASN A 69 -11.93 -33.49 26.98
CA ASN A 69 -11.23 -32.38 27.63
C ASN A 69 -11.99 -31.04 27.55
N GLY A 70 -13.28 -31.07 27.22
CA GLY A 70 -14.11 -29.87 27.04
C GLY A 70 -13.53 -28.95 25.98
N ALA A 71 -13.45 -27.64 26.28
CA ALA A 71 -12.72 -26.65 25.49
C ALA A 71 -11.22 -26.56 25.85
N GLY A 72 -10.74 -27.43 26.74
CA GLY A 72 -9.37 -27.45 27.24
C GLY A 72 -8.37 -28.07 26.26
N ALA A 73 -7.14 -28.30 26.75
CA ALA A 73 -6.05 -28.87 25.96
C ALA A 73 -5.37 -30.05 26.66
N THR A 74 -5.00 -31.07 25.91
CA THR A 74 -4.28 -32.25 26.41
C THR A 74 -2.97 -32.45 25.65
N LEU A 75 -1.84 -32.46 26.38
CA LEU A 75 -0.51 -32.72 25.88
C LEU A 75 -0.11 -34.18 26.12
N ASN A 76 -0.01 -34.96 25.06
CA ASN A 76 0.40 -36.37 25.08
C ASN A 76 1.85 -36.47 24.65
N ARG A 77 2.75 -36.86 25.55
CA ARG A 77 4.18 -37.03 25.25
C ARG A 77 4.54 -38.51 25.24
N VAL A 78 5.12 -38.98 24.14
CA VAL A 78 5.62 -40.35 24.02
C VAL A 78 7.08 -40.38 24.47
N THR A 79 7.37 -41.23 25.46
CA THR A 79 8.71 -41.39 26.05
C THR A 79 9.41 -42.68 25.63
N GLY A 80 8.70 -43.60 24.95
CA GLY A 80 9.27 -44.83 24.40
C GLY A 80 9.98 -44.64 23.04
N GLY A 81 10.53 -45.75 22.53
CA GLY A 81 11.38 -45.77 21.33
C GLY A 81 10.64 -45.98 19.99
N ASP A 82 9.31 -46.14 20.00
CA ASP A 82 8.53 -46.41 18.79
C ASP A 82 7.80 -45.16 18.26
N PRO A 83 7.67 -45.01 16.93
CA PRO A 83 6.84 -43.97 16.34
C PRO A 83 5.36 -44.17 16.64
N SER A 84 4.60 -43.08 16.64
CA SER A 84 3.15 -43.11 16.79
C SER A 84 2.48 -43.45 15.46
N VAL A 85 1.74 -44.55 15.40
CA VAL A 85 1.04 -45.00 14.18
C VAL A 85 -0.47 -44.98 14.40
N ILE A 86 -1.17 -44.08 13.70
CA ILE A 86 -2.62 -43.85 13.80
C ILE A 86 -3.29 -44.41 12.54
N LEU A 87 -3.77 -45.65 12.62
CA LEU A 87 -4.56 -46.33 11.59
C LEU A 87 -6.06 -46.34 11.89
N GLY A 88 -6.44 -46.10 13.15
CA GLY A 88 -7.83 -45.99 13.63
C GLY A 88 -8.27 -44.54 13.86
N SER A 89 -9.13 -44.30 14.85
CA SER A 89 -9.70 -42.97 15.13
C SER A 89 -9.17 -42.34 16.42
N LEU A 90 -8.71 -41.09 16.34
CA LEU A 90 -8.44 -40.21 17.49
C LEU A 90 -9.47 -39.08 17.49
N LYS A 91 -10.26 -38.98 18.56
CA LYS A 91 -11.28 -37.94 18.72
C LYS A 91 -11.04 -37.13 19.98
N ALA A 92 -11.29 -35.82 19.95
CA ALA A 92 -11.29 -35.00 21.14
C ALA A 92 -12.28 -33.84 21.07
N THR A 93 -12.83 -33.45 22.23
CA THR A 93 -13.75 -32.32 22.33
C THR A 93 -13.04 -30.97 22.23
N GLY A 94 -11.78 -30.89 22.67
CA GLY A 94 -10.94 -29.69 22.70
C GLY A 94 -9.65 -29.90 21.94
N SER A 95 -8.55 -29.33 22.44
CA SER A 95 -7.24 -29.36 21.77
C SER A 95 -6.42 -30.60 22.16
N VAL A 96 -5.68 -31.17 21.22
CA VAL A 96 -4.79 -32.33 21.43
C VAL A 96 -3.42 -32.05 20.85
N TYR A 97 -2.40 -32.25 21.67
CA TYR A 97 -1.00 -32.22 21.26
C TYR A 97 -0.44 -33.64 21.41
N LEU A 98 0.14 -34.18 20.35
CA LEU A 98 0.81 -35.48 20.32
C LEU A 98 2.28 -35.26 19.96
N LEU A 99 3.15 -35.38 20.97
CA LEU A 99 4.58 -35.22 20.80
C LEU A 99 5.25 -36.59 20.84
N ASN A 100 5.94 -36.96 19.77
CA ASN A 100 6.73 -38.18 19.70
C ASN A 100 8.03 -37.93 18.93
N PRO A 101 9.20 -37.88 19.59
CA PRO A 101 10.50 -37.69 18.94
C PRO A 101 10.86 -38.69 17.84
N GLN A 102 10.23 -39.88 17.86
CA GLN A 102 10.41 -40.94 16.87
C GLN A 102 9.55 -40.74 15.62
N GLY A 103 8.56 -39.84 15.66
CA GLY A 103 7.69 -39.48 14.55
C GLY A 103 6.22 -39.88 14.76
N VAL A 104 5.37 -39.35 13.89
CA VAL A 104 3.92 -39.59 13.89
C VAL A 104 3.46 -39.88 12.46
N LEU A 105 2.82 -41.03 12.26
CA LEU A 105 2.18 -41.44 11.02
C LEU A 105 0.67 -41.53 11.22
N ILE A 106 -0.10 -40.74 10.48
CA ILE A 106 -1.54 -40.96 10.29
C ILE A 106 -1.68 -41.75 8.98
N GLY A 107 -2.04 -43.03 9.07
CA GLY A 107 -2.15 -43.90 7.89
C GLY A 107 -3.42 -43.61 7.06
N PRO A 108 -3.59 -44.24 5.88
CA PRO A 108 -4.69 -43.96 4.96
C PRO A 108 -6.10 -44.12 5.56
N GLY A 109 -6.28 -45.07 6.50
CA GLY A 109 -7.54 -45.24 7.26
C GLY A 109 -7.61 -44.45 8.56
N GLY A 110 -6.54 -43.75 8.93
CA GLY A 110 -6.43 -42.97 10.16
C GLY A 110 -7.27 -41.70 10.11
N VAL A 111 -8.02 -41.44 11.18
CA VAL A 111 -8.87 -40.25 11.31
C VAL A 111 -8.57 -39.54 12.63
N VAL A 112 -8.14 -38.29 12.55
CA VAL A 112 -7.99 -37.39 13.70
C VAL A 112 -9.06 -36.30 13.63
N SER A 113 -9.85 -36.15 14.68
CA SER A 113 -10.90 -35.13 14.78
C SER A 113 -10.87 -34.43 16.13
N THR A 114 -10.72 -33.11 16.13
CA THR A 114 -10.63 -32.30 17.35
C THR A 114 -11.61 -31.12 17.30
N GLY A 115 -12.11 -30.71 18.47
CA GLY A 115 -12.89 -29.48 18.59
C GLY A 115 -12.03 -28.22 18.69
N GLY A 116 -10.85 -28.34 19.31
CA GLY A 116 -9.81 -27.30 19.38
C GLY A 116 -8.64 -27.59 18.45
N ARG A 117 -7.44 -27.13 18.79
CA ARG A 117 -6.22 -27.32 17.98
C ARG A 117 -5.75 -28.78 17.99
N PHE A 118 -5.30 -29.30 16.85
CA PHE A 118 -4.51 -30.52 16.79
C PHE A 118 -3.03 -30.19 16.50
N VAL A 119 -2.11 -30.68 17.34
CA VAL A 119 -0.67 -30.57 17.12
C VAL A 119 -0.05 -31.96 17.08
N ALA A 120 0.66 -32.29 16.02
CA ALA A 120 1.53 -33.47 15.97
C ALA A 120 2.97 -33.01 15.80
N SER A 121 3.87 -33.40 16.70
CA SER A 121 5.26 -32.96 16.65
C SER A 121 6.28 -34.04 16.97
N ALA A 122 7.41 -34.00 16.28
CA ALA A 122 8.62 -34.73 16.67
C ALA A 122 9.56 -33.89 17.55
N LEU A 123 9.22 -32.62 17.77
CA LEU A 123 9.86 -31.75 18.74
C LEU A 123 9.08 -31.79 20.06
N ASN A 124 9.73 -31.32 21.12
CA ASN A 124 9.15 -31.25 22.46
C ASN A 124 8.61 -29.85 22.77
N ILE A 125 7.68 -29.77 23.72
CA ILE A 125 7.15 -28.53 24.27
C ILE A 125 7.42 -28.53 25.77
N ASP A 126 7.81 -27.39 26.32
CA ASP A 126 7.95 -27.24 27.76
C ASP A 126 6.58 -27.40 28.46
N LYS A 127 6.51 -28.33 29.41
CA LYS A 127 5.25 -28.68 30.06
C LYS A 127 4.70 -27.52 30.91
N ASP A 128 5.57 -26.71 31.50
CA ASP A 128 5.15 -25.67 32.43
C ASP A 128 4.62 -24.47 31.63
N ALA A 129 5.28 -24.11 30.51
CA ALA A 129 4.76 -23.16 29.53
C ALA A 129 3.40 -23.61 28.96
N PHE A 130 3.26 -24.90 28.61
CA PHE A 130 1.99 -25.45 28.15
C PHE A 130 0.89 -25.29 29.21
N MET A 131 1.17 -25.63 30.47
CA MET A 131 0.21 -25.54 31.57
C MET A 131 -0.18 -24.09 31.88
N GLN A 132 0.73 -23.13 31.68
CA GLN A 132 0.47 -21.69 31.83
C GLN A 132 -0.32 -21.10 30.65
N GLY A 133 -0.38 -21.79 29.51
CA GLY A 133 -0.98 -21.25 28.28
C GLY A 133 -0.15 -20.12 27.65
N ALA A 134 1.15 -20.10 27.93
CA ALA A 134 2.09 -19.17 27.32
C ALA A 134 2.35 -19.51 25.83
N PRO A 135 2.96 -18.60 25.05
CA PRO A 135 3.49 -18.93 23.72
C PRO A 135 4.38 -20.18 23.78
N LEU A 136 4.27 -21.03 22.75
CA LEU A 136 4.90 -22.34 22.77
C LEU A 136 6.11 -22.37 21.83
N THR A 137 7.24 -22.77 22.38
CA THR A 137 8.43 -23.11 21.60
C THR A 137 8.50 -24.62 21.47
N LEU A 138 8.49 -25.11 20.23
CA LEU A 138 8.74 -26.50 19.91
C LEU A 138 10.23 -26.68 19.59
N SER A 139 10.94 -27.52 20.36
CA SER A 139 12.37 -27.77 20.15
C SER A 139 12.80 -29.16 20.63
N GLY A 140 13.96 -29.64 20.19
CA GLY A 140 14.51 -30.92 20.63
C GLY A 140 15.38 -31.63 19.59
N ALA A 141 15.95 -32.76 19.99
CA ALA A 141 16.85 -33.58 19.18
C ALA A 141 16.13 -34.71 18.40
N GLY A 142 14.81 -34.82 18.50
CA GLY A 142 14.02 -35.81 17.76
C GLY A 142 14.13 -35.61 16.25
N ASN A 143 14.39 -36.70 15.52
CA ASN A 143 14.51 -36.70 14.06
C ASN A 143 13.32 -37.36 13.35
N GLY A 144 12.28 -37.73 14.09
CA GLY A 144 11.08 -38.36 13.56
C GLY A 144 10.35 -37.50 12.52
N ALA A 145 9.84 -38.14 11.48
CA ALA A 145 9.01 -37.49 10.48
C ALA A 145 7.55 -37.40 10.96
N ILE A 146 6.83 -36.37 10.49
CA ILE A 146 5.38 -36.28 10.63
C ILE A 146 4.75 -36.52 9.27
N VAL A 147 3.97 -37.59 9.13
CA VAL A 147 3.39 -38.01 7.85
C VAL A 147 1.87 -38.19 8.01
N ASN A 148 1.09 -37.46 7.22
CA ASN A 148 -0.35 -37.63 7.10
C ASN A 148 -0.71 -38.25 5.75
N LEU A 149 -1.19 -39.48 5.76
CA LEU A 149 -1.84 -40.17 4.63
C LEU A 149 -3.36 -40.27 4.83
N GLY A 150 -3.86 -39.96 6.02
CA GLY A 150 -5.26 -40.11 6.41
C GLY A 150 -6.03 -38.79 6.40
N GLN A 151 -6.90 -38.59 7.38
CA GLN A 151 -7.75 -37.40 7.50
C GLN A 151 -7.53 -36.71 8.85
N ILE A 152 -7.23 -35.41 8.82
CA ILE A 152 -7.09 -34.58 10.02
C ILE A 152 -8.11 -33.44 9.95
N SER A 153 -8.93 -33.29 10.99
CA SER A 153 -9.92 -32.22 11.07
C SER A 153 -9.88 -31.53 12.43
N SER A 154 -9.85 -30.19 12.41
CA SER A 154 -10.11 -29.33 13.56
C SER A 154 -11.32 -28.45 13.25
N THR A 155 -12.37 -28.56 14.07
CA THR A 155 -13.64 -27.85 13.80
C THR A 155 -13.69 -26.42 14.35
N GLY A 156 -12.83 -26.10 15.31
CA GLY A 156 -12.78 -24.79 15.97
C GLY A 156 -11.38 -24.22 16.21
N GLY A 157 -10.33 -24.91 15.77
CA GLY A 157 -8.94 -24.47 15.96
C GLY A 157 -8.05 -24.82 14.78
N ASP A 158 -6.75 -24.84 15.05
CA ASP A 158 -5.71 -25.03 14.03
C ASP A 158 -5.26 -26.50 13.93
N VAL A 159 -4.58 -26.83 12.83
CA VAL A 159 -3.83 -28.09 12.66
C VAL A 159 -2.38 -27.73 12.46
N LEU A 160 -1.49 -28.18 13.35
CA LEU A 160 -0.06 -27.88 13.32
C LEU A 160 0.76 -29.18 13.29
N LEU A 161 1.52 -29.38 12.21
CA LEU A 161 2.39 -30.54 12.01
C LEU A 161 3.84 -30.06 12.02
N VAL A 162 4.65 -30.55 12.97
CA VAL A 162 6.00 -30.02 13.20
C VAL A 162 7.06 -31.11 13.31
N SER A 163 8.10 -31.03 12.50
CA SER A 163 9.25 -31.93 12.60
C SER A 163 10.55 -31.15 12.52
N ARG A 164 11.65 -31.73 13.02
CA ARG A 164 12.99 -31.23 12.73
C ARG A 164 13.39 -31.47 11.27
N THR A 165 12.94 -32.58 10.69
CA THR A 165 13.49 -33.14 9.44
C THR A 165 12.47 -33.15 8.32
N GLN A 166 11.26 -33.63 8.57
CA GLN A 166 10.27 -33.82 7.51
C GLN A 166 8.82 -33.77 8.00
N VAL A 167 8.02 -32.96 7.31
CA VAL A 167 6.56 -32.98 7.40
C VAL A 167 5.99 -33.30 6.03
N SER A 168 5.10 -34.30 5.93
CA SER A 168 4.45 -34.68 4.68
C SER A 168 2.95 -34.82 4.85
N ASN A 169 2.18 -34.05 4.08
CA ASN A 169 0.75 -34.25 3.93
C ASN A 169 0.45 -34.81 2.53
N GLN A 170 -0.05 -36.04 2.48
CA GLN A 170 -0.58 -36.69 1.28
C GLN A 170 -2.05 -37.10 1.46
N GLY A 171 -2.61 -36.92 2.66
CA GLY A 171 -4.01 -37.10 2.99
C GLY A 171 -4.81 -35.80 2.90
N SER A 172 -5.69 -35.57 3.88
CA SER A 172 -6.43 -34.30 4.01
C SER A 172 -6.19 -33.63 5.36
N ILE A 173 -6.18 -32.29 5.33
CA ILE A 173 -6.20 -31.42 6.50
C ILE A 173 -7.37 -30.43 6.33
N ASN A 174 -8.25 -30.37 7.33
CA ASN A 174 -9.42 -29.50 7.33
C ASN A 174 -9.50 -28.68 8.64
N ALA A 175 -9.30 -27.37 8.56
CA ALA A 175 -9.33 -26.41 9.67
C ALA A 175 -10.13 -25.15 9.28
N PRO A 176 -11.44 -25.25 8.96
CA PRO A 176 -12.21 -24.17 8.32
C PRO A 176 -12.34 -22.88 9.13
N LYS A 177 -12.07 -22.91 10.44
CA LYS A 177 -12.09 -21.75 11.33
C LYS A 177 -10.70 -21.38 11.87
N GLY A 178 -9.68 -22.13 11.53
CA GLY A 178 -8.31 -21.96 12.02
C GLY A 178 -7.29 -22.04 10.89
N THR A 179 -6.05 -22.31 11.25
CA THR A 179 -4.94 -22.45 10.31
C THR A 179 -4.54 -23.90 10.10
N ALA A 180 -3.98 -24.19 8.93
CA ALA A 180 -3.25 -25.43 8.67
C ALA A 180 -1.77 -25.10 8.49
N GLU A 181 -0.95 -25.55 9.43
CA GLU A 181 0.45 -25.17 9.57
C GLU A 181 1.34 -26.39 9.50
N LEU A 182 2.26 -26.42 8.55
CA LEU A 182 3.25 -27.49 8.38
C LEU A 182 4.63 -26.87 8.48
N ALA A 183 5.39 -27.25 9.50
CA ALA A 183 6.66 -26.61 9.85
C ALA A 183 7.79 -27.63 9.97
N ALA A 184 8.90 -27.38 9.28
CA ALA A 184 10.12 -28.16 9.42
C ALA A 184 11.29 -27.30 9.89
N GLY A 185 11.89 -27.66 11.03
CA GLY A 185 13.10 -27.02 11.56
C GLY A 185 13.41 -27.40 13.01
N GLN A 186 14.62 -27.08 13.48
CA GLN A 186 15.13 -27.43 14.81
C GLN A 186 14.40 -26.77 15.97
N GLN A 187 13.92 -25.55 15.75
CA GLN A 187 13.14 -24.77 16.70
C GLN A 187 12.03 -24.06 15.95
N VAL A 188 10.81 -24.20 16.46
CA VAL A 188 9.61 -23.58 15.90
C VAL A 188 8.90 -22.81 17.01
N LEU A 189 8.71 -21.52 16.80
CA LEU A 189 7.91 -20.67 17.69
C LEU A 189 6.48 -20.65 17.18
N LEU A 190 5.53 -20.87 18.10
CA LEU A 190 4.10 -20.76 17.85
C LEU A 190 3.53 -19.58 18.66
N GLN A 191 3.04 -18.58 17.93
CA GLN A 191 2.42 -17.38 18.48
C GLN A 191 1.06 -17.15 17.81
N ASP A 192 0.00 -17.00 18.61
CA ASP A 192 -1.33 -16.81 18.03
C ASP A 192 -1.46 -15.46 17.31
N SER A 193 -1.97 -15.51 16.08
CA SER A 193 -2.19 -14.35 15.23
C SER A 193 -3.49 -14.52 14.43
N ALA A 194 -4.22 -13.43 14.25
CA ALA A 194 -5.43 -13.39 13.43
C ALA A 194 -5.16 -12.93 11.99
N THR A 195 -4.10 -12.14 11.80
CA THR A 195 -3.80 -11.44 10.54
C THR A 195 -2.45 -11.84 9.93
N GLY A 196 -1.57 -12.50 10.69
CA GLY A 196 -0.23 -12.88 10.25
C GLY A 196 0.08 -14.36 10.51
N PRO A 197 1.29 -14.82 10.11
CA PRO A 197 1.73 -16.19 10.37
C PRO A 197 1.79 -16.45 11.88
N GLN A 198 1.37 -17.65 12.30
CA GLN A 198 1.45 -18.07 13.71
C GLN A 198 2.71 -18.88 14.00
N VAL A 199 3.34 -19.40 12.95
CA VAL A 199 4.55 -20.22 13.03
C VAL A 199 5.74 -19.46 12.50
N PHE A 200 6.85 -19.58 13.23
CA PHE A 200 8.16 -19.06 12.84
C PHE A 200 9.20 -20.14 13.05
N VAL A 201 9.93 -20.49 12.00
CA VAL A 201 11.00 -21.49 12.05
C VAL A 201 12.35 -20.76 12.17
N GLN A 202 13.19 -21.18 13.10
CA GLN A 202 14.54 -20.63 13.25
C GLN A 202 15.42 -20.95 12.02
N ALA A 203 16.21 -19.98 11.54
CA ALA A 203 17.18 -20.17 10.46
C ALA A 203 18.35 -21.10 10.87
N GLY A 204 18.99 -21.74 9.89
CA GLY A 204 20.08 -22.72 10.09
C GLY A 204 19.62 -24.10 10.57
N SER A 205 18.34 -24.41 10.39
CA SER A 205 17.63 -25.53 10.99
C SER A 205 17.24 -26.64 10.00
N GLY A 206 17.20 -26.34 8.69
CA GLY A 206 16.92 -27.30 7.61
C GLY A 206 15.50 -27.88 7.62
N GLY A 207 15.33 -29.08 7.06
CA GLY A 207 14.07 -29.83 7.07
C GLY A 207 13.15 -29.56 5.87
N SER A 208 12.26 -30.50 5.53
CA SER A 208 11.41 -30.41 4.35
C SER A 208 9.93 -30.48 4.67
N VAL A 209 9.11 -29.73 3.93
CA VAL A 209 7.65 -29.85 3.96
C VAL A 209 7.18 -30.26 2.56
N LEU A 210 6.42 -31.34 2.50
CA LEU A 210 5.76 -31.82 1.28
C LEU A 210 4.25 -31.79 1.49
N ASN A 211 3.53 -31.06 0.63
CA ASN A 211 2.10 -31.19 0.50
C ASN A 211 1.75 -31.75 -0.87
N ALA A 212 1.37 -33.02 -0.92
CA ALA A 212 0.78 -33.69 -2.08
C ALA A 212 -0.74 -33.99 -1.88
N GLY A 213 -1.25 -33.74 -0.68
CA GLY A 213 -2.65 -33.92 -0.30
C GLY A 213 -3.46 -32.63 -0.35
N THR A 214 -4.61 -32.62 0.33
CA THR A 214 -5.49 -31.45 0.39
C THR A 214 -5.36 -30.71 1.73
N ILE A 215 -5.40 -29.38 1.66
CA ILE A 215 -5.48 -28.47 2.79
C ILE A 215 -6.67 -27.53 2.56
N ARG A 216 -7.59 -27.50 3.52
CA ARG A 216 -8.71 -26.54 3.57
C ARG A 216 -8.69 -25.84 4.93
N ALA A 217 -8.44 -24.54 4.96
CA ALA A 217 -8.32 -23.79 6.21
C ALA A 217 -8.77 -22.33 6.04
N ALA A 218 -8.83 -21.57 7.13
CA ALA A 218 -8.96 -20.11 7.02
C ALA A 218 -7.67 -19.50 6.46
N GLN A 219 -6.53 -19.98 6.95
CA GLN A 219 -5.20 -19.67 6.42
C GLN A 219 -4.35 -20.94 6.36
N ALA A 220 -3.38 -21.00 5.44
CA ALA A 220 -2.44 -22.11 5.33
C ALA A 220 -1.00 -21.58 5.36
N ASN A 221 -0.13 -22.24 6.13
CA ASN A 221 1.28 -21.87 6.25
C ASN A 221 2.16 -23.12 6.13
N LEU A 222 2.99 -23.19 5.09
CA LEU A 222 4.01 -24.21 4.91
C LEU A 222 5.37 -23.53 5.03
N GLN A 223 6.13 -23.89 6.08
CA GLN A 223 7.38 -23.22 6.38
C GLN A 223 8.52 -24.20 6.66
N ALA A 224 9.66 -23.95 6.03
CA ALA A 224 10.92 -24.68 6.25
C ALA A 224 12.05 -23.68 6.15
N ALA A 225 12.79 -23.41 7.21
CA ALA A 225 13.71 -22.26 7.22
C ALA A 225 14.77 -22.32 6.09
N ASP A 226 15.53 -23.42 6.01
CA ASP A 226 16.61 -23.59 5.01
C ASP A 226 16.49 -24.86 4.18
N GLY A 227 15.38 -25.58 4.31
CA GLY A 227 15.15 -26.77 3.49
C GLY A 227 14.14 -26.54 2.38
N ASN A 228 13.31 -27.54 2.09
CA ASN A 228 12.55 -27.54 0.84
C ASN A 228 11.05 -27.59 1.10
N ILE A 229 10.30 -26.72 0.44
CA ILE A 229 8.84 -26.78 0.35
C ILE A 229 8.46 -27.32 -1.01
N TYR A 230 7.74 -28.44 -1.02
CA TYR A 230 7.13 -29.01 -2.22
C TYR A 230 5.61 -28.94 -2.07
N ALA A 231 4.97 -27.95 -2.69
CA ALA A 231 3.52 -27.85 -2.77
C ALA A 231 3.07 -28.44 -4.11
N LEU A 232 2.89 -29.76 -4.15
CA LEU A 232 2.53 -30.53 -5.34
C LEU A 232 1.02 -30.72 -5.38
N ALA A 233 0.29 -29.82 -6.02
CA ALA A 233 -1.14 -29.99 -6.19
C ALA A 233 -1.48 -30.74 -7.49
N GLY A 234 -2.31 -31.79 -7.40
CA GLY A 234 -2.98 -32.37 -8.56
C GLY A 234 -4.10 -31.47 -9.10
N ASN A 235 -4.92 -31.98 -10.03
CA ASN A 235 -5.99 -31.23 -10.70
C ASN A 235 -7.13 -30.71 -9.79
N ASN A 236 -7.17 -31.12 -8.52
CA ASN A 236 -8.11 -30.62 -7.52
C ASN A 236 -7.32 -29.84 -6.44
N ALA A 237 -7.74 -28.61 -6.13
CA ALA A 237 -7.05 -27.67 -5.23
C ALA A 237 -6.38 -28.34 -4.02
N ALA A 238 -5.05 -28.32 -3.97
CA ALA A 238 -4.30 -28.92 -2.88
C ALA A 238 -4.17 -27.98 -1.68
N ILE A 239 -4.28 -26.66 -1.89
CA ILE A 239 -4.29 -25.67 -0.80
C ILE A 239 -5.38 -24.63 -1.07
N ARG A 240 -6.37 -24.56 -0.17
CA ARG A 240 -7.44 -23.57 -0.18
C ARG A 240 -7.54 -22.88 1.17
N ALA A 241 -7.27 -21.58 1.17
CA ALA A 241 -7.49 -20.68 2.29
C ALA A 241 -8.76 -19.85 2.05
N THR A 242 -9.72 -19.89 2.96
CA THR A 242 -10.92 -19.05 2.92
C THR A 242 -11.12 -18.38 4.26
N GLY A 243 -10.84 -17.09 4.32
CA GLY A 243 -10.91 -16.28 5.54
C GLY A 243 -12.26 -16.36 6.25
N THR A 244 -12.26 -15.92 7.50
CA THR A 244 -13.44 -15.79 8.36
C THR A 244 -13.71 -14.31 8.66
N ALA A 245 -14.77 -14.00 9.40
CA ALA A 245 -15.03 -12.63 9.85
C ALA A 245 -13.89 -12.03 10.71
N MET A 246 -13.01 -12.86 11.27
CA MET A 246 -11.93 -12.45 12.17
C MET A 246 -10.52 -12.71 11.60
N ARG A 247 -10.41 -13.36 10.43
CA ARG A 247 -9.12 -13.74 9.82
C ARG A 247 -9.19 -13.63 8.31
N ASP A 248 -8.24 -12.94 7.70
CA ASP A 248 -8.16 -12.87 6.24
C ASP A 248 -7.72 -14.20 5.63
N GLY A 249 -8.10 -14.43 4.37
CA GLY A 249 -7.62 -15.60 3.63
C GLY A 249 -6.15 -15.43 3.28
N HIS A 250 -5.30 -16.40 3.61
CA HIS A 250 -3.89 -16.32 3.23
C HIS A 250 -3.26 -17.70 3.03
N VAL A 251 -2.34 -17.79 2.06
CA VAL A 251 -1.44 -18.94 1.89
C VAL A 251 0.00 -18.46 1.92
N TRP A 252 0.80 -18.98 2.85
CA TRP A 252 2.25 -18.80 2.90
C TRP A 252 2.96 -20.09 2.51
N LEU A 253 3.83 -20.00 1.50
CA LEU A 253 4.79 -21.04 1.13
C LEU A 253 6.19 -20.44 1.29
N VAL A 254 6.84 -20.68 2.43
CA VAL A 254 8.04 -19.93 2.83
C VAL A 254 9.21 -20.85 3.11
N ALA A 255 10.31 -20.65 2.38
CA ALA A 255 11.61 -21.24 2.65
C ALA A 255 12.73 -20.22 2.51
N ASP A 256 12.87 -19.31 3.48
CA ASP A 256 13.70 -18.10 3.38
C ASP A 256 15.15 -18.36 2.94
N GLN A 257 15.77 -19.47 3.37
CA GLN A 257 17.11 -19.90 2.98
C GLN A 257 17.10 -21.16 2.10
N GLY A 258 15.90 -21.65 1.77
CA GLY A 258 15.64 -22.94 1.16
C GLY A 258 15.02 -22.84 -0.23
N SER A 259 14.49 -23.95 -0.75
CA SER A 259 13.81 -23.95 -2.05
C SER A 259 12.30 -24.10 -1.92
N VAL A 260 11.55 -23.38 -2.74
CA VAL A 260 10.09 -23.58 -2.89
C VAL A 260 9.79 -24.05 -4.31
N GLN A 261 9.10 -25.17 -4.40
CA GLN A 261 8.50 -25.71 -5.62
C GLN A 261 6.99 -25.70 -5.47
N ALA A 262 6.34 -24.75 -6.14
CA ALA A 262 4.88 -24.61 -6.12
C ALA A 262 4.29 -25.07 -7.45
N HIS A 263 3.40 -26.06 -7.39
CA HIS A 263 2.75 -26.66 -8.55
C HIS A 263 1.24 -26.83 -8.31
N GLY A 264 0.46 -26.79 -9.39
CA GLY A 264 -0.99 -26.98 -9.42
C GLY A 264 -1.76 -25.90 -8.65
N VAL A 265 -2.98 -26.21 -8.20
CA VAL A 265 -3.95 -25.19 -7.76
C VAL A 265 -3.75 -24.75 -6.31
N ILE A 266 -3.58 -23.43 -6.12
CA ILE A 266 -3.51 -22.73 -4.84
C ILE A 266 -4.56 -21.61 -4.84
N SER A 267 -5.39 -21.52 -3.81
CA SER A 267 -6.45 -20.51 -3.75
C SER A 267 -6.52 -19.82 -2.39
N ALA A 268 -6.68 -18.49 -2.40
CA ALA A 268 -6.89 -17.67 -1.22
C ALA A 268 -8.01 -16.65 -1.46
N ALA A 269 -9.03 -16.67 -0.59
CA ALA A 269 -10.16 -15.74 -0.64
C ALA A 269 -10.53 -15.26 0.78
N ASN A 270 -11.03 -14.04 0.89
CA ASN A 270 -11.60 -13.50 2.12
C ASN A 270 -13.00 -14.07 2.37
N ALA A 271 -13.52 -13.86 3.58
CA ALA A 271 -14.84 -14.35 3.97
C ALA A 271 -15.98 -13.85 3.07
N ASN A 272 -15.84 -12.64 2.51
CA ASN A 272 -16.79 -12.02 1.57
C ASN A 272 -16.62 -12.51 0.11
N GLY A 273 -15.69 -13.42 -0.16
CA GLY A 273 -15.41 -13.96 -1.49
C GLY A 273 -14.46 -13.10 -2.35
N THR A 274 -13.99 -11.94 -1.89
CA THR A 274 -12.94 -11.21 -2.61
C THR A 274 -11.64 -11.99 -2.56
N GLY A 275 -10.83 -11.92 -3.62
CA GLY A 275 -9.52 -12.56 -3.63
C GLY A 275 -8.64 -12.05 -2.49
N ALA A 276 -7.89 -12.97 -1.88
CA ALA A 276 -6.95 -12.66 -0.79
C ALA A 276 -5.49 -12.86 -1.26
N VAL A 277 -4.53 -13.10 -0.36
CA VAL A 277 -3.11 -13.12 -0.74
C VAL A 277 -2.53 -14.53 -0.74
N VAL A 278 -1.74 -14.84 -1.76
CA VAL A 278 -0.84 -15.99 -1.80
C VAL A 278 0.60 -15.46 -1.85
N GLU A 279 1.43 -15.92 -0.93
CA GLU A 279 2.84 -15.53 -0.84
C GLU A 279 3.72 -16.77 -0.98
N THR A 280 4.65 -16.72 -1.93
CA THR A 280 5.59 -17.79 -2.22
C THR A 280 7.00 -17.23 -2.18
N ARG A 281 7.77 -17.57 -1.14
CA ARG A 281 9.12 -17.02 -0.92
C ARG A 281 10.14 -18.14 -0.71
N GLY A 282 11.28 -18.06 -1.40
CA GLY A 282 12.45 -18.85 -1.00
C GLY A 282 13.75 -18.40 -1.62
N GLN A 283 14.88 -18.93 -1.11
CA GLN A 283 16.21 -18.70 -1.68
C GLN A 283 16.28 -19.12 -3.15
N SER A 284 15.66 -20.26 -3.47
CA SER A 284 15.41 -20.70 -4.84
C SER A 284 13.92 -20.94 -5.02
N LEU A 285 13.36 -20.44 -6.12
CA LEU A 285 11.93 -20.44 -6.35
C LEU A 285 11.61 -21.01 -7.73
N ASN A 286 10.75 -22.02 -7.77
CA ASN A 286 10.19 -22.58 -9.00
C ASN A 286 8.67 -22.66 -8.83
N VAL A 287 7.94 -21.96 -9.69
CA VAL A 287 6.48 -21.89 -9.65
C VAL A 287 5.85 -22.48 -10.91
N SER A 288 6.62 -23.19 -11.72
CA SER A 288 6.17 -23.74 -12.99
C SER A 288 4.92 -24.62 -12.83
N GLY A 289 3.85 -24.32 -13.56
CA GLY A 289 2.60 -25.09 -13.50
C GLY A 289 1.73 -24.81 -12.26
N ALA A 290 2.05 -23.81 -11.44
CA ALA A 290 1.13 -23.29 -10.43
C ALA A 290 -0.07 -22.55 -11.06
N THR A 291 -1.26 -22.76 -10.52
CA THR A 291 -2.48 -21.99 -10.84
C THR A 291 -3.01 -21.36 -9.57
N VAL A 292 -2.89 -20.04 -9.48
CA VAL A 292 -3.19 -19.24 -8.29
C VAL A 292 -4.47 -18.44 -8.50
N GLN A 293 -5.45 -18.68 -7.63
CA GLN A 293 -6.72 -17.95 -7.59
C GLN A 293 -6.74 -17.08 -6.33
N ALA A 294 -6.35 -15.82 -6.48
CA ALA A 294 -6.13 -14.88 -5.39
C ALA A 294 -6.34 -13.43 -5.86
N GLY A 295 -6.48 -12.50 -4.90
CA GLY A 295 -6.47 -11.07 -5.17
C GLY A 295 -5.07 -10.52 -5.42
N LEU A 296 -4.04 -11.24 -4.97
CA LEU A 296 -2.63 -10.97 -5.25
C LEU A 296 -1.79 -12.24 -5.07
N TRP A 297 -0.87 -12.49 -6.00
CA TRP A 297 0.19 -13.47 -5.84
C TRP A 297 1.55 -12.79 -5.73
N LYS A 298 2.21 -12.96 -4.58
CA LYS A 298 3.57 -12.47 -4.32
C LYS A 298 4.58 -13.58 -4.48
N LEU A 299 5.59 -13.33 -5.30
CA LEU A 299 6.76 -14.18 -5.52
C LEU A 299 7.98 -13.48 -4.93
N GLY A 300 8.71 -14.11 -4.03
CA GLY A 300 9.89 -13.51 -3.39
C GLY A 300 11.11 -14.41 -3.45
N ALA A 301 12.24 -13.84 -3.87
CA ALA A 301 13.55 -14.49 -3.78
C ALA A 301 14.65 -13.43 -3.55
N PRO A 302 15.87 -13.82 -3.15
CA PRO A 302 17.00 -12.90 -3.05
C PRO A 302 17.43 -12.27 -4.37
N ALA A 303 17.42 -13.07 -5.43
CA ALA A 303 17.54 -12.65 -6.82
C ALA A 303 16.66 -13.59 -7.64
N PHE A 304 16.09 -13.11 -8.75
CA PHE A 304 15.11 -13.92 -9.48
C PHE A 304 15.18 -13.73 -11.00
N THR A 305 15.03 -14.84 -11.72
CA THR A 305 14.90 -14.83 -13.18
C THR A 305 13.56 -15.44 -13.57
N LEU A 306 12.71 -14.65 -14.23
CA LEU A 306 11.52 -15.15 -14.93
C LEU A 306 11.95 -15.88 -16.21
N ASP A 307 12.35 -17.13 -16.04
CA ASP A 307 12.69 -18.06 -17.12
C ASP A 307 11.45 -18.62 -17.83
N GLY A 308 11.62 -19.41 -18.90
CA GLY A 308 10.51 -19.84 -19.75
C GLY A 308 9.36 -20.53 -19.00
N ALA A 309 9.65 -21.35 -18.00
CA ALA A 309 8.62 -22.09 -17.26
C ALA A 309 7.91 -21.19 -16.23
N ASN A 310 8.66 -20.37 -15.51
CA ASN A 310 8.09 -19.42 -14.55
C ASN A 310 7.33 -18.28 -15.26
N ALA A 311 7.87 -17.73 -16.35
CA ALA A 311 7.25 -16.68 -17.17
C ALA A 311 5.91 -17.13 -17.76
N SER A 312 5.85 -18.36 -18.32
CA SER A 312 4.60 -18.95 -18.81
C SER A 312 3.55 -19.07 -17.71
N THR A 313 3.97 -19.47 -16.51
CA THR A 313 3.06 -19.61 -15.37
C THR A 313 2.54 -18.26 -14.88
N VAL A 314 3.41 -17.26 -14.77
CA VAL A 314 3.01 -15.89 -14.42
C VAL A 314 2.03 -15.33 -15.46
N ALA A 315 2.31 -15.50 -16.75
CA ALA A 315 1.42 -15.09 -17.84
C ALA A 315 0.03 -15.75 -17.78
N GLY A 316 -0.03 -17.05 -17.46
CA GLY A 316 -1.29 -17.77 -17.29
C GLY A 316 -2.13 -17.24 -16.14
N ASN A 317 -1.50 -16.95 -14.99
CA ASN A 317 -2.19 -16.40 -13.82
C ASN A 317 -2.67 -14.96 -14.02
N LEU A 318 -1.86 -14.12 -14.68
CA LEU A 318 -2.26 -12.78 -15.09
C LEU A 318 -3.46 -12.84 -16.04
N SER A 319 -3.46 -13.76 -17.01
CA SER A 319 -4.57 -13.97 -17.95
C SER A 319 -5.85 -14.45 -17.24
N ALA A 320 -5.72 -15.18 -16.14
CA ALA A 320 -6.82 -15.62 -15.29
C ALA A 320 -7.35 -14.52 -14.36
N GLY A 321 -6.72 -13.33 -14.35
CA GLY A 321 -7.16 -12.19 -13.56
C GLY A 321 -6.46 -12.02 -12.20
N THR A 322 -5.45 -12.84 -11.87
CA THR A 322 -4.68 -12.74 -10.62
C THR A 322 -3.52 -11.75 -10.79
N PRO A 323 -3.49 -10.61 -10.07
CA PRO A 323 -2.35 -9.71 -10.05
C PRO A 323 -1.08 -10.41 -9.53
N VAL A 324 0.09 -10.08 -10.09
CA VAL A 324 1.36 -10.70 -9.69
C VAL A 324 2.39 -9.65 -9.33
N THR A 325 3.04 -9.83 -8.17
CA THR A 325 4.22 -9.07 -7.76
C THR A 325 5.40 -10.02 -7.61
N VAL A 326 6.51 -9.69 -8.25
CA VAL A 326 7.77 -10.44 -8.17
C VAL A 326 8.81 -9.57 -7.49
N GLU A 327 9.38 -10.07 -6.40
CA GLU A 327 10.31 -9.36 -5.52
C GLU A 327 11.68 -10.05 -5.51
N ALA A 328 12.72 -9.30 -5.86
CA ALA A 328 14.11 -9.67 -5.64
C ALA A 328 14.66 -8.83 -4.48
N ASN A 329 14.85 -9.40 -3.28
CA ASN A 329 15.09 -8.60 -2.07
C ASN A 329 16.56 -8.45 -1.65
N GLY A 330 17.51 -9.08 -2.36
CA GLY A 330 18.94 -9.01 -2.04
C GLY A 330 19.34 -9.69 -0.73
N ALA A 331 18.46 -10.52 -0.15
CA ALA A 331 18.78 -11.25 1.07
C ALA A 331 20.02 -12.15 0.88
N ASN A 332 20.66 -12.51 1.99
CA ASN A 332 21.75 -13.51 2.01
C ASN A 332 22.95 -13.14 1.12
N GLY A 333 23.18 -11.84 0.90
CA GLY A 333 24.28 -11.32 0.09
C GLY A 333 24.07 -11.50 -1.42
N ALA A 334 22.86 -11.85 -1.87
CA ALA A 334 22.53 -11.87 -3.30
C ALA A 334 22.50 -10.45 -3.88
N SER A 335 22.56 -10.34 -5.21
CA SER A 335 22.62 -9.04 -5.88
C SER A 335 21.34 -8.20 -5.70
N GLY A 336 20.19 -8.83 -5.42
CA GLY A 336 18.91 -8.12 -5.39
C GLY A 336 18.35 -7.80 -6.77
N ASP A 337 18.90 -8.42 -7.83
CA ASP A 337 18.46 -8.20 -9.20
C ASP A 337 17.31 -9.12 -9.62
N LEU A 338 16.48 -8.59 -10.52
CA LEU A 338 15.38 -9.29 -11.17
C LEU A 338 15.56 -9.26 -12.68
N THR A 339 15.63 -10.43 -13.33
CA THR A 339 15.73 -10.55 -14.78
C THR A 339 14.48 -11.19 -15.39
N VAL A 340 13.93 -10.59 -16.45
CA VAL A 340 12.92 -11.21 -17.32
C VAL A 340 13.64 -11.87 -18.49
N GLY A 341 13.82 -13.18 -18.41
CA GLY A 341 14.58 -13.97 -19.38
C GLY A 341 13.73 -14.62 -20.46
N SER A 342 12.40 -14.51 -20.39
CA SER A 342 11.46 -15.13 -21.33
C SER A 342 10.16 -14.35 -21.42
N ASN A 343 9.43 -14.57 -22.52
CA ASN A 343 8.22 -13.80 -22.82
C ASN A 343 7.14 -13.93 -21.73
N VAL A 344 6.54 -12.80 -21.36
CA VAL A 344 5.35 -12.73 -20.49
C VAL A 344 4.27 -11.97 -21.24
N ARG A 345 3.25 -12.67 -21.73
CA ARG A 345 2.13 -12.06 -22.46
C ARG A 345 0.79 -12.48 -21.89
N TRP A 346 -0.10 -11.52 -21.68
CA TRP A 346 -1.43 -11.81 -21.15
C TRP A 346 -2.49 -10.85 -21.67
N ASN A 347 -3.75 -11.29 -21.59
CA ASN A 347 -4.93 -10.48 -21.83
C ASN A 347 -5.65 -10.26 -20.49
N GLY A 348 -6.23 -9.09 -20.28
CA GLY A 348 -6.94 -8.71 -19.05
C GLY A 348 -6.27 -7.56 -18.31
N ASN A 349 -6.80 -7.24 -17.14
CA ASN A 349 -6.46 -6.04 -16.37
C ASN A 349 -5.57 -6.32 -15.16
N ALA A 350 -5.21 -7.59 -14.93
CA ALA A 350 -4.35 -7.96 -13.81
C ALA A 350 -2.95 -7.34 -14.00
N PRO A 351 -2.48 -6.49 -13.07
CA PRO A 351 -1.19 -5.83 -13.20
C PRO A 351 -0.03 -6.77 -12.87
N LEU A 352 1.13 -6.48 -13.47
CA LEU A 352 2.41 -7.12 -13.17
C LEU A 352 3.35 -6.08 -12.55
N THR A 353 3.87 -6.37 -11.36
CA THR A 353 4.91 -5.56 -10.71
C THR A 353 6.19 -6.38 -10.56
N LEU A 354 7.29 -5.87 -11.10
CA LEU A 354 8.63 -6.40 -10.93
C LEU A 354 9.41 -5.44 -10.04
N SER A 355 9.74 -5.87 -8.82
CA SER A 355 10.34 -5.04 -7.79
C SER A 355 11.67 -5.63 -7.35
N ALA A 356 12.77 -4.97 -7.67
CA ALA A 356 14.12 -5.40 -7.34
C ALA A 356 14.75 -4.47 -6.31
N ALA A 357 15.42 -5.05 -5.32
CA ALA A 357 16.21 -4.31 -4.35
C ALA A 357 17.35 -3.55 -5.03
N HIS A 358 17.89 -4.08 -6.13
CA HIS A 358 18.89 -3.40 -6.94
C HIS A 358 18.36 -3.12 -8.34
N SER A 359 18.52 -4.02 -9.33
CA SER A 359 18.16 -3.71 -10.74
C SER A 359 17.09 -4.63 -11.35
N VAL A 360 16.33 -4.09 -12.31
CA VAL A 360 15.40 -4.85 -13.15
C VAL A 360 15.92 -4.89 -14.58
N ALA A 361 16.08 -6.07 -15.16
CA ALA A 361 16.55 -6.26 -16.54
C ALA A 361 15.56 -7.07 -17.37
N ILE A 362 15.39 -6.72 -18.64
CA ILE A 362 14.66 -7.51 -19.65
C ILE A 362 15.68 -8.00 -20.67
N ALA A 363 15.76 -9.31 -20.87
CA ALA A 363 16.75 -9.90 -21.77
C ALA A 363 16.47 -9.56 -23.24
N PRO A 364 17.50 -9.61 -24.12
CA PRO A 364 17.31 -9.49 -25.56
C PRO A 364 16.29 -10.48 -26.10
N SER A 365 15.54 -10.08 -27.14
CA SER A 365 14.50 -10.88 -27.79
C SER A 365 13.36 -11.35 -26.85
N THR A 366 13.26 -10.79 -25.65
CA THR A 366 12.18 -11.05 -24.69
C THR A 366 11.09 -10.00 -24.83
N ILE A 367 9.83 -10.43 -24.72
CA ILE A 367 8.66 -9.57 -24.87
C ILE A 367 7.79 -9.65 -23.63
N ILE A 368 7.56 -8.50 -23.00
CA ILE A 368 6.49 -8.30 -22.01
C ILE A 368 5.36 -7.58 -22.73
N GLY A 369 4.17 -8.16 -22.81
CA GLY A 369 3.07 -7.57 -23.57
C GLY A 369 1.68 -7.79 -22.97
N ASN A 370 0.81 -6.78 -23.12
CA ASN A 370 -0.57 -6.84 -22.66
C ASN A 370 -1.54 -6.33 -23.74
N THR A 371 -2.70 -6.98 -23.86
CA THR A 371 -3.77 -6.57 -24.79
C THR A 371 -5.07 -6.16 -24.09
N GLY A 372 -5.04 -6.00 -22.76
CA GLY A 372 -6.17 -5.57 -21.93
C GLY A 372 -5.96 -4.17 -21.35
N GLY A 373 -6.24 -3.99 -20.06
CA GLY A 373 -6.02 -2.73 -19.32
C GLY A 373 -5.02 -2.86 -18.18
N ALA A 374 -4.05 -3.78 -18.26
CA ALA A 374 -3.11 -4.03 -17.18
C ALA A 374 -2.00 -2.99 -17.11
N ASN A 375 -1.63 -2.61 -15.89
CA ASN A 375 -0.43 -1.83 -15.64
C ASN A 375 0.80 -2.73 -15.51
N LEU A 376 1.94 -2.27 -16.02
CA LEU A 376 3.26 -2.84 -15.77
C LEU A 376 4.08 -1.86 -14.95
N THR A 377 4.68 -2.36 -13.86
CA THR A 377 5.64 -1.61 -13.06
C THR A 377 6.97 -2.35 -13.03
N LEU A 378 8.04 -1.65 -13.43
CA LEU A 378 9.43 -2.07 -13.27
C LEU A 378 10.03 -1.15 -12.20
N ARG A 379 10.35 -1.67 -11.01
CA ARG A 379 10.91 -0.89 -9.90
C ARG A 379 12.27 -1.43 -9.51
N ALA A 380 13.32 -0.70 -9.87
CA ALA A 380 14.64 -0.85 -9.29
C ALA A 380 14.74 -0.04 -7.98
N ASP A 381 15.78 -0.29 -7.18
CA ASP A 381 15.98 0.30 -5.86
C ASP A 381 14.70 0.28 -5.00
N ALA A 382 14.09 -0.90 -4.87
CA ALA A 382 12.81 -1.04 -4.18
C ALA A 382 12.86 -0.59 -2.71
N GLY A 383 14.04 -0.68 -2.07
CA GLY A 383 14.30 -0.18 -0.73
C GLY A 383 14.51 1.34 -0.65
N GLY A 384 14.63 2.01 -1.79
CA GLY A 384 14.89 3.44 -1.92
C GLY A 384 16.30 3.85 -1.48
N VAL A 385 17.24 2.93 -1.28
CA VAL A 385 18.51 3.15 -0.57
C VAL A 385 19.62 3.79 -1.41
N ASN A 386 19.30 4.29 -2.60
CA ASN A 386 20.24 4.99 -3.49
C ASN A 386 21.47 4.13 -3.88
N ASN A 387 21.22 2.86 -4.20
CA ASN A 387 22.24 1.85 -4.49
C ASN A 387 22.65 1.71 -5.96
N GLY A 388 22.27 2.63 -6.86
CA GLY A 388 22.56 2.52 -8.29
C GLY A 388 21.57 1.65 -9.07
N GLY A 389 20.43 1.31 -8.46
CA GLY A 389 19.42 0.43 -9.04
C GLY A 389 18.96 0.91 -10.42
N SER A 390 19.06 0.03 -11.42
CA SER A 390 18.85 0.38 -12.82
C SER A 390 17.70 -0.40 -13.46
N VAL A 391 17.02 0.20 -14.45
CA VAL A 391 16.03 -0.49 -15.29
C VAL A 391 16.56 -0.61 -16.72
N MET A 392 16.89 -1.83 -17.13
CA MET A 392 17.55 -2.11 -18.41
C MET A 392 16.66 -2.97 -19.30
N ASN A 393 15.95 -2.34 -20.24
CA ASN A 393 15.21 -3.08 -21.25
C ASN A 393 16.10 -3.40 -22.46
N GLY A 394 16.47 -4.67 -22.62
CA GLY A 394 17.11 -5.21 -23.82
C GLY A 394 16.12 -5.82 -24.83
N GLY A 395 14.84 -5.93 -24.48
CA GLY A 395 13.79 -6.55 -25.26
C GLY A 395 12.71 -5.57 -25.72
N THR A 396 11.46 -6.06 -25.76
CA THR A 396 10.28 -5.29 -26.16
C THR A 396 9.23 -5.26 -25.05
N ILE A 397 8.76 -4.06 -24.73
CA ILE A 397 7.52 -3.83 -23.97
C ILE A 397 6.42 -3.48 -24.97
N ASP A 398 5.40 -4.33 -25.10
CA ASP A 398 4.32 -4.17 -26.07
C ASP A 398 3.00 -3.81 -25.39
N TRP A 399 2.72 -2.51 -25.33
CA TRP A 399 1.48 -1.90 -24.84
C TRP A 399 0.62 -1.35 -25.98
N SER A 400 0.94 -1.67 -27.24
CA SER A 400 0.28 -1.12 -28.44
C SER A 400 -1.22 -1.39 -28.51
N SER A 401 -1.68 -2.48 -27.87
CA SER A 401 -3.09 -2.86 -27.76
C SER A 401 -3.63 -2.74 -26.34
N SER A 402 -2.83 -2.23 -25.39
CA SER A 402 -3.25 -2.07 -24.00
C SER A 402 -3.83 -0.67 -23.76
N THR A 403 -4.75 -0.59 -22.80
CA THR A 403 -5.22 0.69 -22.23
C THR A 403 -4.52 1.05 -20.91
N GLY A 404 -3.72 0.14 -20.35
CA GLY A 404 -2.97 0.34 -19.12
C GLY A 404 -1.69 1.16 -19.30
N LEU A 405 -0.94 1.34 -18.21
CA LEU A 405 0.28 2.14 -18.14
C LEU A 405 1.53 1.27 -17.98
N VAL A 406 2.67 1.80 -18.41
CA VAL A 406 3.99 1.24 -18.13
C VAL A 406 4.80 2.27 -17.33
N ASN A 407 5.20 1.91 -16.12
CA ASN A 407 6.07 2.74 -15.29
C ASN A 407 7.39 2.01 -15.03
N ALA A 408 8.51 2.67 -15.35
CA ALA A 408 9.84 2.24 -14.96
C ALA A 408 10.41 3.19 -13.92
N PHE A 409 10.82 2.68 -12.76
CA PHE A 409 11.42 3.45 -11.69
C PHE A 409 12.86 2.99 -11.50
N TYR A 410 13.79 3.92 -11.61
CA TYR A 410 15.21 3.66 -11.43
C TYR A 410 15.81 4.71 -10.50
N ASP A 411 16.87 4.32 -9.82
CA ASP A 411 17.58 5.20 -8.89
C ASP A 411 18.12 6.45 -9.62
N MET A 412 18.20 7.58 -8.94
CA MET A 412 18.69 8.83 -9.51
C MET A 412 20.15 8.73 -9.99
N ASN A 413 20.96 7.90 -9.35
CA ASN A 413 22.32 7.57 -9.77
C ASN A 413 22.41 6.26 -10.60
N GLY A 414 21.26 5.62 -10.87
CA GLY A 414 21.14 4.42 -11.70
C GLY A 414 21.05 4.75 -13.20
N GLN A 415 20.78 3.71 -14.00
CA GLN A 415 20.67 3.81 -15.45
C GLN A 415 19.30 3.34 -15.96
N TYR A 416 18.86 3.93 -17.07
CA TYR A 416 17.68 3.51 -17.80
C TYR A 416 18.00 3.23 -19.27
N SER A 417 17.66 2.03 -19.74
CA SER A 417 17.63 1.69 -21.17
C SER A 417 16.21 1.37 -21.58
N ALA A 418 15.70 2.11 -22.56
CA ALA A 418 14.31 1.99 -23.00
C ALA A 418 14.02 0.70 -23.79
N GLY A 419 15.03 0.13 -24.48
CA GLY A 419 14.81 -0.97 -25.43
C GLY A 419 13.79 -0.60 -26.50
N THR A 420 12.94 -1.57 -26.90
CA THR A 420 11.77 -1.28 -27.74
C THR A 420 10.53 -1.12 -26.86
N ILE A 421 9.79 -0.02 -27.02
CA ILE A 421 8.51 0.21 -26.35
C ILE A 421 7.46 0.55 -27.40
N LEU A 422 6.41 -0.26 -27.49
CA LEU A 422 5.27 -0.01 -28.36
C LEU A 422 4.10 0.50 -27.50
N THR A 423 3.57 1.67 -27.84
CA THR A 423 2.44 2.30 -27.13
C THR A 423 1.20 2.31 -28.01
N ASN A 424 0.04 2.37 -27.38
CA ASN A 424 -1.25 2.41 -28.05
C ASN A 424 -1.51 3.82 -28.61
N SER A 425 -1.65 3.93 -29.92
CA SER A 425 -1.89 5.21 -30.62
C SER A 425 -3.23 5.86 -30.27
N GLY A 426 -4.19 5.09 -29.74
CA GLY A 426 -5.46 5.58 -29.23
C GLY A 426 -5.48 5.85 -27.72
N TRP A 427 -4.37 5.64 -27.00
CA TRP A 427 -4.31 5.95 -25.57
C TRP A 427 -4.35 7.46 -25.36
N SER A 428 -5.07 7.87 -24.32
CA SER A 428 -5.07 9.24 -23.84
C SER A 428 -5.03 9.25 -22.32
N ALA A 429 -4.38 10.26 -21.75
CA ALA A 429 -4.32 10.44 -20.31
C ALA A 429 -5.72 10.60 -19.72
N ALA A 430 -5.97 9.95 -18.60
CA ALA A 430 -7.21 10.16 -17.86
C ALA A 430 -7.37 11.66 -17.51
N PRO A 431 -8.57 12.25 -17.62
CA PRO A 431 -8.78 13.65 -17.29
C PRO A 431 -8.25 14.01 -15.90
N PHE A 432 -7.63 15.19 -15.78
CA PHE A 432 -7.03 15.70 -14.53
C PHE A 432 -5.91 14.84 -13.94
N SER A 433 -5.41 13.83 -14.67
CA SER A 433 -4.27 13.05 -14.17
C SER A 433 -3.00 13.87 -14.21
N GLY A 434 -2.71 14.59 -15.30
CA GLY A 434 -1.37 15.11 -15.55
C GLY A 434 -0.39 14.03 -16.02
N LEU A 435 -0.89 12.89 -16.51
CA LEU A 435 -0.06 11.95 -17.26
C LEU A 435 0.23 12.51 -18.66
N VAL A 436 1.47 12.36 -19.11
CA VAL A 436 1.90 12.85 -20.43
C VAL A 436 1.95 11.70 -21.45
N THR A 437 2.48 10.55 -21.07
CA THR A 437 2.65 9.37 -21.94
C THR A 437 2.09 8.11 -21.29
N GLN A 438 1.80 7.09 -22.12
CA GLN A 438 1.36 5.77 -21.63
C GLN A 438 2.50 5.01 -20.94
N ALA A 439 3.73 5.21 -21.43
CA ALA A 439 4.94 4.61 -20.89
C ALA A 439 5.89 5.71 -20.42
N THR A 440 6.29 5.66 -19.15
CA THR A 440 7.15 6.67 -18.54
C THR A 440 8.22 6.02 -17.67
N ALA A 441 9.45 6.50 -17.82
CA ALA A 441 10.56 6.14 -16.95
C ALA A 441 10.88 7.31 -16.01
N TYR A 442 10.91 7.04 -14.71
CA TYR A 442 11.09 8.01 -13.65
C TYR A 442 12.40 7.76 -12.90
N LYS A 443 13.18 8.83 -12.71
CA LYS A 443 14.25 8.89 -11.73
C LYS A 443 13.62 8.98 -10.33
N LEU A 444 13.99 8.06 -9.45
CA LEU A 444 13.49 8.03 -8.08
C LEU A 444 14.13 9.12 -7.25
N VAL A 445 13.29 9.91 -6.59
CA VAL A 445 13.69 10.88 -5.58
C VAL A 445 13.40 10.25 -4.22
N ASN A 446 14.45 9.74 -3.58
CA ASN A 446 14.37 8.97 -2.35
C ASN A 446 14.87 9.73 -1.11
N THR A 447 15.66 10.78 -1.33
CA THR A 447 16.27 11.60 -0.27
C THR A 447 16.12 13.08 -0.56
N LEU A 448 16.34 13.92 0.45
CA LEU A 448 16.41 15.37 0.27
C LEU A 448 17.50 15.79 -0.73
N THR A 449 18.63 15.07 -0.75
CA THR A 449 19.69 15.30 -1.73
C THR A 449 19.20 15.03 -3.14
N ASP A 450 18.46 13.94 -3.36
CA ASP A 450 17.87 13.64 -4.67
C ASP A 450 16.87 14.72 -5.08
N LEU A 451 16.07 15.20 -4.13
CA LEU A 451 15.12 16.29 -4.38
C LEU A 451 15.83 17.55 -4.86
N GLN A 452 16.95 17.91 -4.25
CA GLN A 452 17.77 19.04 -4.71
C GLN A 452 18.44 18.77 -6.06
N ASN A 453 18.83 17.53 -6.33
CA ASN A 453 19.47 17.11 -7.58
C ASN A 453 18.54 17.11 -8.80
N VAL A 454 17.23 17.23 -8.62
CA VAL A 454 16.27 17.48 -9.72
C VAL A 454 16.71 18.70 -10.55
N SER A 455 17.31 19.70 -9.92
CA SER A 455 17.82 20.91 -10.58
C SER A 455 18.94 20.64 -11.59
N HIS A 456 19.56 19.46 -11.62
CA HIS A 456 20.61 19.11 -12.57
C HIS A 456 20.07 18.61 -13.92
N ASP A 457 18.81 18.19 -13.99
CA ASP A 457 18.18 17.75 -15.24
C ASP A 457 16.68 18.09 -15.25
N LEU A 458 16.42 19.37 -15.51
CA LEU A 458 15.08 19.97 -15.48
C LEU A 458 14.11 19.43 -16.55
N THR A 459 14.57 18.55 -17.43
CA THR A 459 13.78 17.95 -18.53
C THR A 459 13.34 16.51 -18.25
N ALA A 460 13.94 15.85 -17.25
CA ALA A 460 13.65 14.46 -16.93
C ALA A 460 12.33 14.27 -16.17
N ASN A 461 11.87 13.01 -16.14
CA ASN A 461 10.74 12.59 -15.33
C ASN A 461 11.23 12.06 -13.98
N TYR A 462 10.60 12.50 -12.91
CA TYR A 462 10.93 12.19 -11.53
C TYR A 462 9.71 11.65 -10.81
N ALA A 463 9.94 10.69 -9.91
CA ALA A 463 8.92 10.19 -9.01
C ALA A 463 9.47 10.14 -7.59
N LEU A 464 8.68 10.55 -6.60
CA LEU A 464 9.05 10.26 -5.21
C LEU A 464 9.05 8.74 -5.01
N GLY A 465 10.13 8.21 -4.43
CA GLY A 465 10.25 6.79 -4.11
C GLY A 465 9.82 6.45 -2.69
N ARG A 466 9.78 7.47 -1.81
CA ARG A 466 9.37 7.43 -0.40
C ARG A 466 9.06 8.85 0.11
N ASP A 467 8.54 8.93 1.33
CA ASP A 467 8.39 10.20 2.05
C ASP A 467 9.76 10.85 2.28
N ILE A 468 9.82 12.18 2.12
CA ILE A 468 11.02 12.99 2.32
C ILE A 468 10.83 13.87 3.56
N ASP A 469 11.74 13.72 4.53
CA ASP A 469 11.89 14.69 5.61
C ASP A 469 12.86 15.79 5.20
N ALA A 470 12.32 17.02 5.03
CA ALA A 470 13.09 18.19 4.61
C ALA A 470 13.34 19.18 5.77
N SER A 471 13.17 18.78 7.03
CA SER A 471 13.39 19.65 8.21
C SER A 471 14.81 20.24 8.31
N SER A 472 15.80 19.57 7.71
CA SER A 472 17.19 20.05 7.62
C SER A 472 17.37 21.25 6.70
N THR A 473 16.33 21.66 5.95
CA THR A 473 16.33 22.87 5.12
C THR A 473 16.04 24.14 5.91
N SER A 474 15.84 24.06 7.23
CA SER A 474 15.60 25.24 8.06
C SER A 474 16.83 26.16 8.16
N GLY A 475 16.58 27.48 8.23
CA GLY A 475 17.63 28.49 8.44
C GLY A 475 18.55 28.70 7.23
N ALA A 476 19.86 28.66 7.46
CA ALA A 476 20.88 28.94 6.43
C ALA A 476 21.01 27.85 5.36
N ALA A 477 20.42 26.67 5.60
CA ALA A 477 20.40 25.53 4.68
C ALA A 477 19.11 25.46 3.83
N ALA A 478 18.45 26.60 3.63
CA ALA A 478 17.22 26.70 2.85
C ALA A 478 17.32 26.03 1.49
N PHE A 479 16.27 25.26 1.16
CA PHE A 479 16.17 24.57 -0.11
C PHE A 479 16.22 25.56 -1.26
N GLN A 480 17.00 25.24 -2.30
CA GLN A 480 17.10 26.08 -3.49
C GLN A 480 16.02 25.68 -4.48
N PRO A 481 15.14 26.62 -4.92
CA PRO A 481 14.04 26.30 -5.82
C PRO A 481 14.50 25.56 -7.09
N ILE A 482 13.77 24.53 -7.48
CA ILE A 482 14.02 23.79 -8.72
C ILE A 482 13.60 24.67 -9.90
N GLY A 483 14.51 24.95 -10.82
CA GLY A 483 14.24 25.86 -11.95
C GLY A 483 14.10 27.32 -11.52
N ALA A 484 15.05 27.83 -10.73
CA ALA A 484 15.10 29.20 -10.22
C ALA A 484 15.58 30.23 -11.29
N GLY A 485 14.81 30.43 -12.36
CA GLY A 485 15.10 31.48 -13.35
C GLY A 485 14.23 31.38 -14.61
N SER A 486 14.00 32.51 -15.29
CA SER A 486 13.24 32.53 -16.55
C SER A 486 13.85 31.68 -17.67
N ASP A 487 15.16 31.46 -17.60
CA ASP A 487 15.94 30.81 -18.66
C ASP A 487 16.18 29.32 -18.39
N ALA A 488 15.76 28.81 -17.22
CA ALA A 488 15.91 27.42 -16.81
C ALA A 488 14.64 26.89 -16.12
N PRO A 489 13.48 26.87 -16.81
CA PRO A 489 12.26 26.31 -16.25
C PRO A 489 12.32 24.78 -16.12
N PHE A 490 11.63 24.22 -15.12
CA PHE A 490 11.35 22.79 -15.07
C PHE A 490 10.35 22.42 -16.18
N THR A 491 10.75 21.54 -17.09
CA THR A 491 9.98 21.18 -18.30
C THR A 491 9.69 19.68 -18.41
N GLY A 492 10.21 18.88 -17.48
CA GLY A 492 9.91 17.46 -17.34
C GLY A 492 8.64 17.19 -16.51
N GLN A 493 8.54 15.98 -15.97
CA GLN A 493 7.43 15.56 -15.11
C GLN A 493 7.92 15.27 -13.69
N PHE A 494 7.19 15.72 -12.66
CA PHE A 494 7.44 15.36 -11.28
C PHE A 494 6.16 14.78 -10.67
N ASP A 495 6.17 13.49 -10.35
CA ASP A 495 5.04 12.78 -9.76
C ASP A 495 5.33 12.42 -8.29
N GLY A 496 4.51 12.91 -7.36
CA GLY A 496 4.66 12.57 -5.96
C GLY A 496 4.29 11.12 -5.64
N PHE A 497 3.57 10.42 -6.53
CA PHE A 497 3.17 9.01 -6.37
C PHE A 497 2.51 8.66 -5.01
N GLY A 498 2.02 9.66 -4.28
CA GLY A 498 1.41 9.52 -2.96
C GLY A 498 2.32 9.64 -1.76
N TYR A 499 3.60 9.91 -1.97
CA TYR A 499 4.54 10.21 -0.91
C TYR A 499 4.49 11.69 -0.52
N LEU A 500 4.89 11.96 0.72
CA LEU A 500 4.90 13.28 1.33
C LEU A 500 6.29 13.92 1.23
N ILE A 501 6.33 15.24 1.10
CA ILE A 501 7.52 16.03 1.44
C ILE A 501 7.14 16.86 2.68
N ASN A 502 7.83 16.65 3.79
CA ASN A 502 7.51 17.30 5.06
C ASN A 502 8.54 18.36 5.45
N HIS A 503 8.11 19.39 6.17
CA HIS A 503 8.94 20.44 6.78
C HIS A 503 9.90 21.16 5.81
N LEU A 504 9.52 21.27 4.53
CA LEU A 504 10.32 21.95 3.52
C LEU A 504 10.40 23.45 3.81
N THR A 505 11.60 23.99 3.96
CA THR A 505 11.86 25.42 4.07
C THR A 505 12.56 25.92 2.81
N VAL A 506 11.90 26.84 2.10
CA VAL A 506 12.43 27.52 0.91
C VAL A 506 12.54 29.01 1.21
N ASN A 507 13.73 29.58 1.03
CA ASN A 507 13.94 31.01 1.16
C ASN A 507 14.30 31.60 -0.19
N ALA A 508 13.82 32.80 -0.48
CA ALA A 508 14.26 33.56 -1.63
C ALA A 508 15.79 33.73 -1.59
N PRO A 509 16.49 33.53 -2.73
CA PRO A 509 17.93 33.68 -2.78
C PRO A 509 18.34 35.12 -2.45
N ALA A 510 19.57 35.29 -1.93
CA ALA A 510 20.14 36.61 -1.70
C ALA A 510 20.17 37.43 -3.01
N GLY A 511 19.70 38.68 -2.98
CA GLY A 511 19.58 39.52 -4.16
C GLY A 511 18.32 39.28 -5.01
N ALA A 512 17.30 38.60 -4.47
CA ALA A 512 16.00 38.45 -5.10
C ALA A 512 15.43 39.80 -5.57
N THR A 513 14.81 39.79 -6.75
CA THR A 513 14.15 40.95 -7.37
C THR A 513 12.66 40.66 -7.52
N GLN A 514 11.90 41.62 -8.06
CA GLN A 514 10.47 41.44 -8.32
C GLN A 514 10.17 40.31 -9.33
N ASN A 515 11.16 39.89 -10.12
CA ASN A 515 11.05 38.80 -11.09
C ASN A 515 11.53 37.45 -10.53
N THR A 516 11.84 37.37 -9.24
CA THR A 516 12.24 36.12 -8.60
C THR A 516 11.01 35.24 -8.32
N TYR A 517 11.15 33.94 -8.56
CA TYR A 517 10.10 32.96 -8.33
C TYR A 517 10.58 31.97 -7.26
N VAL A 518 9.78 31.77 -6.22
CA VAL A 518 10.16 30.98 -5.04
C VAL A 518 9.07 29.97 -4.71
N GLY A 519 9.50 28.72 -4.55
CA GLY A 519 8.69 27.56 -4.20
C GLY A 519 9.56 26.31 -4.26
N LEU A 520 8.97 25.12 -4.07
CA LEU A 520 9.68 23.87 -4.40
C LEU A 520 10.25 23.95 -5.82
N PHE A 521 9.43 24.43 -6.75
CA PHE A 521 9.83 24.86 -8.07
C PHE A 521 9.84 26.41 -8.12
N GLY A 522 10.89 26.99 -8.70
CA GLY A 522 10.90 28.41 -9.05
C GLY A 522 9.90 28.64 -10.19
N LEU A 523 10.24 28.12 -11.38
CA LEU A 523 9.42 28.20 -12.58
C LEU A 523 9.13 26.80 -13.15
N VAL A 524 7.85 26.46 -13.26
CA VAL A 524 7.37 25.32 -14.07
C VAL A 524 7.12 25.83 -15.48
N GLY A 525 7.83 25.32 -16.47
CA GLY A 525 7.73 25.71 -17.88
C GLY A 525 6.49 25.15 -18.57
N ALA A 526 6.24 25.60 -19.80
CA ALA A 526 5.01 25.29 -20.54
C ALA A 526 4.72 23.80 -20.77
N THR A 527 5.76 22.96 -20.84
CA THR A 527 5.63 21.49 -20.95
C THR A 527 5.77 20.77 -19.61
N GLY A 528 6.14 21.51 -18.55
CA GLY A 528 6.39 20.96 -17.23
C GLY A 528 5.09 20.48 -16.57
N VAL A 529 5.16 19.32 -15.93
CA VAL A 529 4.01 18.73 -15.23
C VAL A 529 4.38 18.34 -13.80
N ILE A 530 3.67 18.91 -12.84
CA ILE A 530 3.76 18.54 -11.42
C ILE A 530 2.45 17.85 -11.03
N ARG A 531 2.52 16.63 -10.50
CA ARG A 531 1.31 15.90 -10.12
C ARG A 531 1.44 15.06 -8.86
N ASN A 532 0.32 14.88 -8.16
CA ASN A 532 0.21 14.08 -6.94
C ASN A 532 1.23 14.45 -5.86
N VAL A 533 1.66 15.71 -5.81
CA VAL A 533 2.62 16.19 -4.81
C VAL A 533 1.86 16.63 -3.58
N VAL A 534 2.28 16.13 -2.42
CA VAL A 534 1.75 16.56 -1.13
C VAL A 534 2.88 17.15 -0.30
N LEU A 535 2.78 18.44 0.01
CA LEU A 535 3.68 19.10 0.96
C LEU A 535 3.00 19.20 2.32
N THR A 536 3.79 19.00 3.38
CA THR A 536 3.30 19.17 4.75
C THR A 536 4.18 20.06 5.60
N ASP A 537 3.56 20.99 6.35
CA ASP A 537 4.22 21.92 7.26
C ASP A 537 5.40 22.69 6.61
N GLU A 538 5.22 23.12 5.36
CA GLU A 538 6.22 23.85 4.58
C GLU A 538 6.30 25.34 4.92
N ILE A 539 7.48 25.92 4.77
CA ILE A 539 7.72 27.35 4.96
C ILE A 539 8.36 27.90 3.69
N VAL A 540 7.66 28.80 3.00
CA VAL A 540 8.19 29.54 1.86
C VAL A 540 8.27 31.01 2.21
N SER A 541 9.48 31.57 2.19
CA SER A 541 9.70 32.96 2.54
C SER A 541 10.55 33.74 1.54
N GLY A 542 10.28 35.03 1.37
CA GLY A 542 11.04 35.90 0.47
C GLY A 542 10.71 37.37 0.67
N ALA A 543 11.64 38.26 0.32
CA ALA A 543 11.45 39.73 0.43
C ALA A 543 10.96 40.37 -0.90
N HIS A 544 11.02 39.63 -2.01
CA HIS A 544 10.64 40.08 -3.35
C HIS A 544 10.14 38.90 -4.18
N GLY A 545 9.27 39.16 -5.16
CA GLY A 545 8.92 38.20 -6.20
C GLY A 545 7.60 37.45 -5.96
N ALA A 546 7.43 36.33 -6.68
CA ALA A 546 6.24 35.48 -6.58
C ALA A 546 6.53 34.23 -5.75
N LEU A 547 5.77 34.04 -4.68
CA LEU A 547 5.91 32.96 -3.71
C LEU A 547 4.75 31.97 -3.84
N GLY A 548 5.05 30.68 -3.90
CA GLY A 548 4.07 29.62 -3.78
C GLY A 548 4.72 28.32 -3.31
N ALA A 549 3.98 27.49 -2.57
CA ALA A 549 4.55 26.27 -1.97
C ALA A 549 5.06 25.29 -3.04
N ILE A 550 4.25 25.02 -4.07
CA ILE A 550 4.65 24.17 -5.19
C ILE A 550 5.50 24.95 -6.18
N ALA A 551 5.04 26.13 -6.61
CA ALA A 551 5.73 26.92 -7.62
C ALA A 551 5.68 28.42 -7.36
N GLY A 552 6.79 29.12 -7.59
CA GLY A 552 6.75 30.59 -7.67
C GLY A 552 5.95 31.06 -8.90
N ARG A 553 6.18 30.44 -10.05
CA ARG A 553 5.40 30.63 -11.28
C ARG A 553 5.14 29.30 -11.99
N ASN A 554 3.91 29.11 -12.45
CA ASN A 554 3.47 27.96 -13.24
C ASN A 554 3.04 28.39 -14.65
N ASP A 555 3.80 27.99 -15.66
CA ASP A 555 3.42 28.11 -17.08
C ASP A 555 2.94 26.75 -17.65
N GLY A 556 3.10 25.65 -16.89
CA GLY A 556 2.75 24.28 -17.29
C GLY A 556 1.48 23.74 -16.61
N GLN A 557 1.50 22.48 -16.18
CA GLN A 557 0.37 21.83 -15.52
C GLN A 557 0.70 21.40 -14.09
N ILE A 558 -0.17 21.76 -13.16
CA ILE A 558 -0.19 21.26 -11.79
C ILE A 558 -1.50 20.50 -11.57
N ALA A 559 -1.42 19.22 -11.22
CA ALA A 559 -2.59 18.35 -11.09
C ALA A 559 -2.56 17.51 -9.80
N ASN A 560 -3.64 17.53 -9.02
CA ASN A 560 -3.71 16.77 -7.75
C ASN A 560 -2.59 17.13 -6.77
N ALA A 561 -2.17 18.40 -6.70
CA ALA A 561 -1.20 18.86 -5.72
C ALA A 561 -1.90 19.36 -4.46
N SER A 562 -1.36 19.04 -3.28
CA SER A 562 -1.94 19.47 -2.01
C SER A 562 -0.90 20.02 -1.04
N ILE A 563 -1.30 21.05 -0.32
CA ILE A 563 -0.62 21.56 0.86
C ILE A 563 -1.45 21.22 2.09
N ALA A 564 -0.84 20.64 3.12
CA ALA A 564 -1.52 20.31 4.37
C ALA A 564 -0.64 20.57 5.60
N GLY A 565 -1.24 21.01 6.70
CA GLY A 565 -0.52 21.19 7.96
C GLY A 565 -0.75 22.57 8.55
N TYR A 566 -0.85 22.63 9.88
CA TYR A 566 -1.16 23.86 10.60
C TYR A 566 0.00 24.87 10.58
N ASN A 567 1.22 24.41 10.28
CA ASN A 567 2.41 25.26 10.29
C ASN A 567 2.81 25.76 8.90
N SER A 568 2.07 25.38 7.85
CA SER A 568 2.32 25.81 6.48
C SER A 568 2.22 27.33 6.34
N ARG A 569 3.31 27.99 5.93
CA ARG A 569 3.45 29.45 5.87
C ARG A 569 4.09 29.91 4.58
N ILE A 570 3.42 30.83 3.91
CA ILE A 570 3.93 31.47 2.69
C ILE A 570 3.85 32.97 2.86
N GLY A 571 4.97 33.66 2.71
CA GLY A 571 4.98 35.11 2.76
C GLY A 571 6.29 35.73 3.17
N PRO A 572 6.28 37.02 3.54
CA PRO A 572 7.51 37.77 3.70
C PRO A 572 8.41 37.26 4.81
N ILE A 573 9.71 37.43 4.60
CA ILE A 573 10.67 37.52 5.70
C ILE A 573 10.39 38.85 6.43
N ALA A 574 10.38 38.87 7.77
CA ALA A 574 10.26 40.12 8.52
C ALA A 574 11.39 41.09 8.12
N GLN A 575 11.06 42.34 7.77
CA GLN A 575 11.91 43.45 7.27
C GLN A 575 13.08 43.04 6.36
N ASP A 576 13.09 43.52 5.12
CA ASP A 576 14.20 43.29 4.19
C ASP A 576 15.53 43.72 4.84
N PRO A 577 16.46 42.78 5.13
CA PRO A 577 17.71 43.08 5.82
C PRO A 577 18.61 44.03 5.03
N ALA A 578 18.45 44.11 3.71
CA ALA A 578 19.26 44.93 2.83
C ALA A 578 18.79 46.40 2.78
N THR A 579 17.48 46.65 2.97
CA THR A 579 16.90 48.00 2.90
C THR A 579 16.41 48.52 4.26
N GLY A 580 16.37 47.67 5.29
CA GLY A 580 15.82 48.01 6.61
C GLY A 580 14.32 48.37 6.57
N GLY A 581 13.64 48.08 5.46
CA GLY A 581 12.28 48.50 5.16
C GLY A 581 11.34 47.34 4.79
N TRP A 582 10.05 47.64 4.76
CA TRP A 582 9.01 46.74 4.25
C TRP A 582 8.87 46.98 2.74
N THR A 583 9.01 45.93 1.91
CA THR A 583 9.10 46.06 0.44
C THR A 583 7.73 45.84 -0.22
N THR A 584 7.45 46.56 -1.30
CA THR A 584 6.11 46.61 -1.93
C THR A 584 5.97 45.72 -3.17
N ALA A 585 6.72 44.61 -3.29
CA ALA A 585 6.83 43.89 -4.57
C ALA A 585 6.64 42.37 -4.49
N GLU A 586 5.82 41.91 -3.55
CA GLU A 586 5.60 40.48 -3.29
C GLU A 586 4.18 40.02 -3.62
N PHE A 587 4.09 38.93 -4.39
CA PHE A 587 2.87 38.17 -4.67
C PHE A 587 2.96 36.82 -3.96
N ALA A 588 1.98 36.44 -3.13
CA ALA A 588 1.99 35.14 -2.48
C ALA A 588 0.69 34.35 -2.71
N GLY A 589 0.83 33.12 -3.18
CA GLY A 589 -0.27 32.17 -3.30
C GLY A 589 -0.02 30.92 -2.49
N GLY A 590 -1.07 30.34 -1.91
CA GLY A 590 -0.99 29.10 -1.12
C GLY A 590 -0.30 27.93 -1.85
N LEU A 591 -0.56 27.78 -3.15
CA LEU A 591 0.02 26.73 -3.98
C LEU A 591 1.03 27.30 -4.97
N VAL A 592 0.65 28.40 -5.64
CA VAL A 592 1.44 29.01 -6.71
C VAL A 592 1.46 30.53 -6.57
N GLY A 593 2.61 31.19 -6.76
CA GLY A 593 2.64 32.65 -6.84
C GLY A 593 1.85 33.17 -8.05
N ILE A 594 2.34 32.89 -9.26
CA ILE A 594 1.70 33.27 -10.54
C ILE A 594 1.33 32.03 -11.34
N ASN A 595 0.07 31.87 -11.72
CA ASN A 595 -0.40 30.80 -12.61
C ASN A 595 -0.73 31.33 -14.01
N ASN A 596 0.11 31.01 -15.00
CA ASN A 596 -0.21 31.18 -16.43
C ASN A 596 -0.67 29.87 -17.10
N GLY A 597 -0.35 28.74 -16.48
CA GLY A 597 -0.73 27.41 -16.95
C GLY A 597 -2.05 26.91 -16.34
N THR A 598 -2.10 25.63 -16.00
CA THR A 598 -3.29 24.97 -15.43
C THR A 598 -3.03 24.47 -14.02
N ILE A 599 -3.97 24.72 -13.11
CA ILE A 599 -4.07 24.11 -11.78
C ILE A 599 -5.38 23.33 -11.73
N ASP A 600 -5.27 22.01 -11.64
CA ASP A 600 -6.38 21.07 -11.63
C ASP A 600 -6.41 20.29 -10.32
N ARG A 601 -7.60 20.13 -9.73
CA ARG A 601 -7.83 19.23 -8.58
C ARG A 601 -6.85 19.40 -7.44
N SER A 602 -6.47 20.64 -7.16
CA SER A 602 -5.42 20.94 -6.20
C SER A 602 -5.98 21.67 -4.98
N SER A 603 -5.30 21.55 -3.85
CA SER A 603 -5.80 22.02 -2.56
C SER A 603 -4.75 22.70 -1.69
N THR A 604 -5.18 23.71 -0.95
CA THR A 604 -4.49 24.15 0.28
C THR A 604 -5.36 23.86 1.50
N TYR A 605 -4.74 23.43 2.59
CA TYR A 605 -5.42 23.06 3.83
C TYR A 605 -4.72 23.67 5.04
N GLN A 606 -5.42 24.61 5.69
CA GLN A 606 -4.98 25.35 6.87
C GLN A 606 -3.67 26.14 6.69
N THR A 607 -3.35 26.53 5.46
CA THR A 607 -2.17 27.31 5.11
C THR A 607 -2.33 28.78 5.49
N SER A 608 -1.27 29.39 6.04
CA SER A 608 -1.19 30.84 6.26
C SER A 608 -0.47 31.50 5.08
N VAL A 609 -1.17 32.36 4.34
CA VAL A 609 -0.62 33.09 3.20
C VAL A 609 -0.57 34.59 3.50
N SER A 610 0.59 35.21 3.31
CA SER A 610 0.76 36.64 3.51
C SER A 610 1.63 37.28 2.44
N ALA A 611 1.32 38.51 2.06
CA ALA A 611 2.05 39.26 1.04
C ALA A 611 1.88 40.78 1.24
N TYR A 612 2.84 41.58 0.75
CA TYR A 612 2.70 43.04 0.73
C TYR A 612 1.81 43.57 -0.38
N GLN A 613 1.76 42.92 -1.56
CA GLN A 613 0.90 43.38 -2.66
C GLN A 613 -0.40 42.58 -2.71
N MET A 614 -0.28 41.27 -2.89
CA MET A 614 -1.43 40.43 -3.17
C MET A 614 -1.25 39.03 -2.60
N ALA A 615 -2.19 38.62 -1.74
CA ALA A 615 -2.25 37.28 -1.18
C ALA A 615 -3.48 36.52 -1.68
N GLY A 616 -3.32 35.27 -2.12
CA GLY A 616 -4.44 34.38 -2.45
C GLY A 616 -4.27 33.01 -1.82
N GLY A 617 -5.38 32.40 -1.40
CA GLY A 617 -5.33 31.10 -0.72
C GLY A 617 -4.83 29.93 -1.56
N LEU A 618 -4.90 30.03 -2.89
CA LEU A 618 -4.33 29.08 -3.86
C LEU A 618 -3.31 29.77 -4.77
N ALA A 619 -3.65 30.91 -5.36
CA ALA A 619 -2.78 31.65 -6.26
C ALA A 619 -2.74 33.15 -5.97
N ALA A 620 -1.59 33.82 -6.09
CA ALA A 620 -1.58 35.28 -5.98
C ALA A 620 -2.20 35.91 -7.24
N VAL A 621 -1.79 35.43 -8.42
CA VAL A 621 -2.28 35.87 -9.73
C VAL A 621 -2.63 34.66 -10.58
N ASN A 622 -3.84 34.64 -11.15
CA ASN A 622 -4.28 33.66 -12.12
C ASN A 622 -4.48 34.29 -13.49
N ASN A 623 -3.56 34.03 -14.43
CA ASN A 623 -3.70 34.35 -15.85
C ASN A 623 -4.17 33.13 -16.68
N GLY A 624 -3.97 31.92 -16.15
CA GLY A 624 -4.34 30.67 -16.79
C GLY A 624 -5.67 30.10 -16.27
N THR A 625 -5.68 28.79 -15.99
CA THR A 625 -6.87 28.07 -15.51
C THR A 625 -6.66 27.52 -14.11
N ILE A 626 -7.62 27.77 -13.22
CA ILE A 626 -7.81 27.07 -11.95
C ILE A 626 -9.14 26.33 -12.03
N ARG A 627 -9.11 25.02 -11.84
CA ARG A 627 -10.29 24.19 -12.02
C ARG A 627 -10.38 23.06 -11.00
N GLN A 628 -11.60 22.81 -10.51
CA GLN A 628 -11.86 21.79 -9.49
C GLN A 628 -10.91 21.89 -8.30
N SER A 629 -10.56 23.11 -7.87
CA SER A 629 -9.55 23.32 -6.83
C SER A 629 -10.14 24.02 -5.61
N VAL A 630 -9.50 23.83 -4.47
CA VAL A 630 -9.96 24.35 -3.18
C VAL A 630 -8.86 25.12 -2.46
N ALA A 631 -9.21 26.25 -1.88
CA ALA A 631 -8.37 26.90 -0.88
C ALA A 631 -9.04 26.84 0.48
N TRP A 632 -8.42 26.18 1.44
CA TRP A 632 -8.73 26.33 2.87
C TRP A 632 -7.54 27.00 3.53
N SER A 633 -7.56 28.32 3.59
CA SER A 633 -6.40 29.09 4.05
C SER A 633 -6.81 30.31 4.87
N THR A 634 -5.83 30.89 5.56
CA THR A 634 -5.93 32.25 6.08
C THR A 634 -5.03 33.14 5.25
N SER A 635 -5.61 34.06 4.49
CA SER A 635 -4.87 35.00 3.65
C SER A 635 -4.89 36.42 4.23
N ALA A 636 -3.72 37.06 4.26
CA ALA A 636 -3.52 38.37 4.87
C ALA A 636 -2.60 39.26 4.04
N GLY A 637 -3.06 40.47 3.68
CA GLY A 637 -2.15 41.52 3.21
C GLY A 637 -1.41 42.17 4.39
N SER A 638 -0.11 42.43 4.26
CA SER A 638 0.65 43.23 5.24
C SER A 638 0.44 44.75 5.05
N LEU A 639 0.76 45.53 6.09
CA LEU A 639 0.29 46.90 6.34
C LEU A 639 0.78 47.97 5.31
N PRO A 640 -0.03 49.00 4.99
CA PRO A 640 -1.46 49.08 5.29
C PRO A 640 -2.19 47.98 4.51
N PRO A 641 -3.06 47.21 5.17
CA PRO A 641 -3.38 45.85 4.75
C PRO A 641 -4.17 45.89 3.45
N CYS A 642 -3.51 45.68 2.31
CA CYS A 642 -4.12 45.47 1.01
C CYS A 642 -3.21 44.50 0.25
N CYS A 643 -3.64 43.53 -0.52
CA CYS A 643 -4.97 43.05 -0.88
C CYS A 643 -4.97 41.52 -0.69
N SER A 644 -6.06 40.92 -0.20
CA SER A 644 -6.11 39.46 -0.04
C SER A 644 -7.39 38.85 -0.60
N ALA A 645 -7.37 37.54 -0.86
CA ALA A 645 -8.54 36.80 -1.28
C ALA A 645 -8.53 35.34 -0.81
N GLY A 646 -9.72 34.73 -0.76
CA GLY A 646 -9.87 33.34 -0.33
C GLY A 646 -9.28 32.33 -1.32
N LEU A 647 -9.41 32.53 -2.64
CA LEU A 647 -8.89 31.61 -3.67
C LEU A 647 -7.71 32.22 -4.43
N ALA A 648 -7.93 33.32 -5.14
CA ALA A 648 -6.91 33.95 -5.96
C ALA A 648 -6.89 35.47 -5.79
N GLY A 649 -5.72 36.09 -5.61
CA GLY A 649 -5.66 37.54 -5.45
C GLY A 649 -6.20 38.30 -6.68
N ILE A 650 -5.54 38.13 -7.82
CA ILE A 650 -5.99 38.66 -9.11
C ILE A 650 -6.40 37.50 -10.02
N ASN A 651 -7.54 37.66 -10.71
CA ASN A 651 -7.97 36.77 -11.79
C ASN A 651 -8.04 37.51 -13.12
N ASN A 652 -7.19 37.09 -14.06
CA ASN A 652 -7.19 37.46 -15.47
C ASN A 652 -7.58 36.27 -16.37
N GLY A 653 -7.73 35.06 -15.82
CA GLY A 653 -8.03 33.83 -16.56
C GLY A 653 -9.32 33.14 -16.10
N LEU A 654 -9.36 31.82 -16.15
CA LEU A 654 -10.52 31.01 -15.78
C LEU A 654 -10.39 30.48 -14.35
N ILE A 655 -11.42 30.70 -13.53
CA ILE A 655 -11.67 29.96 -12.29
C ILE A 655 -12.98 29.20 -12.49
N ALA A 656 -12.93 27.88 -12.54
CA ALA A 656 -14.10 27.05 -12.76
C ALA A 656 -14.24 25.98 -11.68
N GLN A 657 -15.47 25.73 -11.23
CA GLN A 657 -15.77 24.59 -10.35
C GLN A 657 -14.88 24.57 -9.09
N SER A 658 -14.61 25.72 -8.48
CA SER A 658 -13.62 25.85 -7.42
C SER A 658 -14.21 26.59 -6.23
N TYR A 659 -13.59 26.46 -5.05
CA TYR A 659 -14.12 27.14 -3.87
C TYR A 659 -13.04 27.54 -2.88
N ALA A 660 -13.39 28.52 -2.05
CA ALA A 660 -12.56 28.95 -0.93
C ALA A 660 -13.31 28.83 0.39
N THR A 661 -12.57 28.47 1.44
CA THR A 661 -12.99 28.45 2.84
C THR A 661 -11.84 28.95 3.73
N GLY A 662 -12.14 29.23 5.00
CA GLY A 662 -11.19 29.84 5.93
C GLY A 662 -11.43 31.34 6.05
N SER A 663 -10.37 32.17 6.01
CA SER A 663 -10.49 33.61 6.23
C SER A 663 -9.61 34.45 5.30
N ALA A 664 -10.08 35.65 4.96
CA ALA A 664 -9.34 36.64 4.18
C ALA A 664 -9.41 38.02 4.87
N LEU A 665 -8.26 38.67 5.07
CA LEU A 665 -8.20 39.99 5.71
C LEU A 665 -8.29 41.12 4.67
N SER A 666 -9.35 41.94 4.78
CA SER A 666 -9.61 43.10 3.91
C SER A 666 -9.58 42.75 2.41
N GLY A 667 -10.38 41.75 2.04
CA GLY A 667 -10.27 41.04 0.77
C GLY A 667 -11.59 40.66 0.09
N GLY A 668 -11.51 39.85 -0.97
CA GLY A 668 -12.67 39.22 -1.61
C GLY A 668 -12.78 37.72 -1.34
N GLY A 669 -14.00 37.19 -1.23
CA GLY A 669 -14.23 35.80 -0.81
C GLY A 669 -13.63 34.76 -1.77
N LEU A 670 -13.75 34.95 -3.08
CA LEU A 670 -13.02 34.18 -4.09
C LEU A 670 -11.79 34.94 -4.57
N VAL A 671 -11.97 36.17 -5.03
CA VAL A 671 -10.88 36.97 -5.61
C VAL A 671 -10.83 38.40 -5.12
N PHE A 672 -9.66 39.04 -5.11
CA PHE A 672 -9.62 40.47 -4.80
C PHE A 672 -10.02 41.28 -6.04
N GLN A 673 -9.39 41.04 -7.18
CA GLN A 673 -9.74 41.65 -8.46
C GLN A 673 -10.03 40.58 -9.51
N ASN A 674 -11.21 40.65 -10.13
CA ASN A 674 -11.52 39.94 -11.38
C ASN A 674 -11.44 40.93 -12.54
N ASN A 675 -10.36 40.89 -13.32
CA ASN A 675 -10.10 41.83 -14.40
C ASN A 675 -10.88 41.49 -15.66
N ALA A 676 -10.80 42.34 -16.69
CA ALA A 676 -11.62 42.26 -17.89
C ALA A 676 -11.61 40.91 -18.62
N SER A 677 -10.49 40.18 -18.60
CA SER A 677 -10.37 38.83 -19.17
C SER A 677 -10.73 37.70 -18.20
N GLY A 678 -10.92 38.01 -16.92
CA GLY A 678 -11.20 37.06 -15.86
C GLY A 678 -12.63 36.52 -15.90
N VAL A 679 -12.76 35.19 -15.82
CA VAL A 679 -14.02 34.46 -15.76
C VAL A 679 -14.07 33.62 -14.49
N ILE A 680 -15.16 33.73 -13.73
CA ILE A 680 -15.47 32.85 -12.59
C ILE A 680 -16.78 32.13 -12.88
N ASP A 681 -16.74 30.79 -12.91
CA ASP A 681 -17.87 29.91 -13.22
C ASP A 681 -18.01 28.76 -12.22
N GLN A 682 -19.27 28.40 -11.90
CA GLN A 682 -19.63 27.30 -11.00
C GLN A 682 -18.79 27.24 -9.73
N SER A 683 -18.54 28.37 -9.07
CA SER A 683 -17.60 28.45 -7.94
C SER A 683 -18.27 29.07 -6.72
N TYR A 684 -17.70 28.88 -5.53
CA TYR A 684 -18.28 29.51 -4.33
C TYR A 684 -17.30 29.97 -3.27
N ALA A 685 -17.68 31.02 -2.54
CA ALA A 685 -16.96 31.48 -1.35
C ALA A 685 -17.68 31.07 -0.06
N ASN A 686 -16.98 30.42 0.84
CA ASN A 686 -17.39 30.18 2.23
C ASN A 686 -16.30 30.72 3.17
N VAL A 687 -15.96 31.99 2.99
CA VAL A 687 -14.80 32.64 3.61
C VAL A 687 -15.24 33.69 4.61
N GLN A 688 -14.60 33.72 5.77
CA GLN A 688 -14.75 34.82 6.71
C GLN A 688 -13.91 36.02 6.28
N ILE A 689 -14.58 37.13 5.96
CA ILE A 689 -13.92 38.37 5.57
C ILE A 689 -13.81 39.27 6.79
N ALA A 690 -12.58 39.61 7.21
CA ALA A 690 -12.35 40.51 8.35
C ALA A 690 -11.77 41.85 7.88
N SER A 691 -12.38 42.97 8.27
CA SER A 691 -11.91 44.32 7.91
C SER A 691 -10.85 44.85 8.89
N ARG A 692 -9.73 45.40 8.38
CA ARG A 692 -8.73 46.16 9.16
C ARG A 692 -8.63 47.62 8.70
N GLY A 693 -9.75 48.35 8.71
CA GLY A 693 -9.75 49.81 8.57
C GLY A 693 -9.70 50.38 7.14
N ILE A 694 -9.61 49.55 6.11
CA ILE A 694 -9.98 49.90 4.72
C ILE A 694 -11.34 49.29 4.38
N GLY A 695 -12.07 49.90 3.43
CA GLY A 695 -13.51 49.68 3.18
C GLY A 695 -13.99 48.22 3.05
N MET A 696 -15.32 48.05 3.09
CA MET A 696 -15.99 46.75 3.04
C MET A 696 -15.46 45.91 1.86
N GLY A 697 -14.99 44.68 2.13
CA GLY A 697 -14.66 43.68 1.11
C GLY A 697 -15.89 43.19 0.31
N GLY A 698 -15.69 42.22 -0.58
CA GLY A 698 -16.80 41.62 -1.34
C GLY A 698 -16.91 40.12 -1.11
N ASN A 699 -18.15 39.63 -0.98
CA ASN A 699 -18.41 38.21 -0.69
C ASN A 699 -17.86 37.26 -1.77
N VAL A 700 -17.77 37.73 -3.02
CA VAL A 700 -17.14 37.01 -4.13
C VAL A 700 -15.88 37.75 -4.58
N ALA A 701 -16.00 39.04 -4.89
CA ALA A 701 -14.86 39.85 -5.35
C ALA A 701 -14.85 41.25 -4.74
N TYR A 702 -13.67 41.83 -4.47
CA TYR A 702 -13.63 43.26 -4.14
C TYR A 702 -13.86 44.12 -5.41
N GLY A 703 -13.10 43.89 -6.48
CA GLY A 703 -13.24 44.55 -7.77
C GLY A 703 -13.60 43.58 -8.89
N ASN A 704 -14.48 43.98 -9.81
CA ASN A 704 -14.82 43.20 -10.99
C ASN A 704 -14.98 44.06 -12.26
N THR A 705 -14.18 43.79 -13.27
CA THR A 705 -14.36 44.29 -14.66
C THR A 705 -14.57 43.16 -15.67
N GLY A 706 -14.42 41.90 -15.26
CA GLY A 706 -14.66 40.71 -16.08
C GLY A 706 -16.04 40.08 -15.89
N VAL A 707 -16.09 38.74 -15.93
CA VAL A 707 -17.33 37.95 -15.82
C VAL A 707 -17.33 37.09 -14.57
N ILE A 708 -18.34 37.30 -13.71
CA ILE A 708 -18.71 36.36 -12.65
C ILE A 708 -20.07 35.79 -13.02
N ALA A 709 -20.11 34.48 -13.32
CA ALA A 709 -21.29 33.82 -13.85
C ALA A 709 -22.44 33.71 -12.83
N ASN A 710 -23.67 33.54 -13.34
CA ASN A 710 -24.89 33.44 -12.53
C ASN A 710 -24.98 32.19 -11.63
N ASN A 711 -24.05 31.26 -11.76
CA ASN A 711 -23.95 30.03 -10.97
C ASN A 711 -22.79 30.09 -9.95
N VAL A 712 -22.33 31.30 -9.62
CA VAL A 712 -21.37 31.58 -8.56
C VAL A 712 -22.11 31.99 -7.28
N TYR A 713 -21.76 31.36 -6.16
CA TYR A 713 -22.47 31.50 -4.88
C TYR A 713 -21.54 31.96 -3.75
N TRP A 714 -22.11 32.45 -2.67
CA TRP A 714 -21.34 32.75 -1.45
C TRP A 714 -22.16 32.51 -0.20
N ASN A 715 -21.48 32.25 0.92
CA ASN A 715 -22.10 32.21 2.22
C ASN A 715 -22.18 33.63 2.82
N ALA A 716 -23.35 34.25 2.77
CA ALA A 716 -23.57 35.60 3.24
C ALA A 716 -23.40 35.75 4.77
N GLN A 717 -23.55 34.67 5.55
CA GLN A 717 -23.45 34.69 7.01
C GLN A 717 -22.00 34.66 7.54
N MET A 718 -21.04 34.21 6.72
CA MET A 718 -19.63 34.12 7.13
C MET A 718 -18.90 35.46 7.09
N SER A 719 -19.46 36.47 6.43
CA SER A 719 -18.81 37.76 6.16
C SER A 719 -18.50 38.63 7.38
N GLY A 720 -18.82 38.19 8.61
CA GLY A 720 -18.38 38.81 9.86
C GLY A 720 -18.96 40.21 10.17
N LEU A 721 -19.77 40.77 9.27
CA LEU A 721 -20.35 42.11 9.38
C LEU A 721 -21.87 42.06 9.57
N THR A 722 -22.39 42.98 10.38
CA THR A 722 -23.83 43.14 10.69
C THR A 722 -24.66 43.61 9.47
N TYR A 723 -24.00 44.15 8.44
CA TYR A 723 -24.62 44.61 7.20
C TYR A 723 -24.20 43.68 6.06
N GLY A 724 -25.17 43.11 5.35
CA GLY A 724 -24.92 42.22 4.22
C GLY A 724 -23.96 42.86 3.21
N MET A 725 -22.81 42.23 2.99
CA MET A 725 -21.85 42.70 1.99
C MET A 725 -22.34 42.34 0.58
N PRO A 726 -22.09 43.17 -0.44
CA PRO A 726 -22.41 42.81 -1.81
C PRO A 726 -21.55 41.63 -2.28
N ALA A 727 -21.98 40.96 -3.35
CA ALA A 727 -21.12 39.99 -4.04
C ALA A 727 -19.82 40.65 -4.54
N VAL A 728 -19.94 41.88 -5.04
CA VAL A 728 -18.86 42.69 -5.60
C VAL A 728 -18.89 44.11 -5.01
N THR A 729 -17.74 44.65 -4.58
CA THR A 729 -17.67 46.00 -3.99
C THR A 729 -17.54 47.10 -5.04
N SER A 730 -16.77 46.86 -6.11
CA SER A 730 -16.45 47.87 -7.12
C SER A 730 -16.31 47.28 -8.53
N GLY A 731 -16.48 48.13 -9.54
CA GLY A 731 -16.30 47.79 -10.96
C GLY A 731 -17.60 47.53 -11.73
N SER A 732 -17.47 47.36 -13.05
CA SER A 732 -18.57 47.33 -14.02
C SER A 732 -18.76 45.98 -14.72
N GLY A 733 -18.04 44.94 -14.29
CA GLY A 733 -18.14 43.59 -14.87
C GLY A 733 -19.45 42.89 -14.54
N ALA A 734 -19.75 41.77 -15.20
CA ALA A 734 -20.94 40.97 -14.93
C ALA A 734 -20.88 40.35 -13.53
N GLN A 735 -21.99 40.44 -12.78
CA GLN A 735 -22.08 40.01 -11.38
C GLN A 735 -23.18 38.94 -11.21
N PRO A 736 -23.03 38.03 -10.24
CA PRO A 736 -24.06 37.04 -9.96
C PRO A 736 -25.30 37.71 -9.31
N PRO A 737 -26.50 37.10 -9.42
CA PRO A 737 -27.70 37.60 -8.76
C PRO A 737 -27.53 37.68 -7.23
N LEU A 738 -28.16 38.68 -6.59
CA LEU A 738 -28.14 38.81 -5.11
C LEU A 738 -28.67 37.57 -4.38
N ALA A 739 -29.59 36.82 -5.01
CA ALA A 739 -30.15 35.58 -4.47
C ALA A 739 -29.13 34.45 -4.30
N ASN A 740 -27.95 34.56 -4.93
CA ASN A 740 -26.86 33.58 -4.78
C ASN A 740 -26.08 33.74 -3.46
N GLY A 741 -26.41 34.75 -2.67
CA GLY A 741 -25.95 34.89 -1.28
C GLY A 741 -26.77 34.00 -0.36
N LEU A 742 -26.22 32.84 -0.03
CA LEU A 742 -26.89 31.80 0.76
C LEU A 742 -26.49 31.91 2.24
N ASN A 743 -27.39 31.49 3.13
CA ASN A 743 -27.07 31.28 4.55
C ASN A 743 -26.50 29.87 4.79
N ASN A 744 -26.01 29.58 6.00
CA ASN A 744 -25.40 28.30 6.37
C ASN A 744 -26.30 27.09 6.06
N ALA A 745 -27.61 27.20 6.34
CA ALA A 745 -28.56 26.13 6.08
C ALA A 745 -28.79 25.92 4.58
N GLN A 746 -28.83 27.01 3.81
CA GLN A 746 -28.99 26.97 2.36
C GLN A 746 -27.74 26.42 1.66
N MET A 747 -26.54 26.71 2.16
CA MET A 747 -25.28 26.13 1.66
C MET A 747 -25.27 24.60 1.77
N ALA A 748 -25.96 24.04 2.76
CA ALA A 748 -26.07 22.60 2.98
C ALA A 748 -27.19 21.91 2.15
N GLN A 749 -27.73 22.58 1.11
CA GLN A 749 -28.80 22.03 0.28
C GLN A 749 -28.42 22.06 -1.22
N PRO A 750 -28.27 20.89 -1.88
CA PRO A 750 -27.85 20.83 -3.30
C PRO A 750 -28.79 21.58 -4.26
N SER A 751 -30.08 21.64 -3.94
CA SER A 751 -31.10 22.30 -4.77
C SER A 751 -30.91 23.81 -4.92
N ASN A 752 -30.11 24.45 -4.04
CA ASN A 752 -29.82 25.88 -4.13
C ASN A 752 -28.72 26.21 -5.14
N PHE A 753 -27.97 25.21 -5.61
CA PHE A 753 -26.88 25.38 -6.57
C PHE A 753 -27.38 25.03 -7.98
N ALA A 754 -28.06 25.99 -8.61
CA ALA A 754 -28.55 25.82 -9.98
C ALA A 754 -27.40 25.48 -10.95
N SER A 755 -27.68 24.57 -11.89
CA SER A 755 -26.76 24.02 -12.89
C SER A 755 -25.61 23.15 -12.37
N TRP A 756 -25.49 22.93 -11.06
CA TRP A 756 -24.42 22.09 -10.50
C TRP A 756 -24.83 20.61 -10.52
N ASN A 757 -23.91 19.73 -10.92
CA ASN A 757 -24.14 18.30 -10.97
C ASN A 757 -23.62 17.62 -9.69
N PHE A 758 -24.54 17.12 -8.86
CA PHE A 758 -24.29 16.33 -7.64
C PHE A 758 -24.52 14.82 -7.83
N GLY A 759 -24.74 14.37 -9.06
CA GLY A 759 -24.91 12.94 -9.36
C GLY A 759 -23.62 12.14 -9.20
N PRO A 760 -23.66 10.80 -9.38
CA PRO A 760 -22.50 9.92 -9.17
C PRO A 760 -21.24 10.27 -9.99
N ASN A 761 -21.42 10.91 -11.15
CA ASN A 761 -20.33 11.38 -12.01
C ASN A 761 -20.25 12.93 -12.06
N GLY A 762 -20.87 13.59 -11.07
CA GLY A 762 -20.89 15.03 -10.94
C GLY A 762 -19.55 15.58 -10.45
N THR A 763 -19.34 16.87 -10.70
CA THR A 763 -18.18 17.60 -10.14
C THR A 763 -18.31 17.77 -8.63
N TRP A 764 -19.55 17.91 -8.15
CA TRP A 764 -19.85 18.23 -6.76
C TRP A 764 -20.42 17.02 -6.04
N ALA A 765 -20.22 16.97 -4.74
CA ALA A 765 -20.81 16.02 -3.83
C ALA A 765 -21.23 16.73 -2.54
N MET A 766 -22.22 16.17 -1.85
CA MET A 766 -22.66 16.66 -0.56
C MET A 766 -22.99 15.43 0.32
N PRO A 767 -21.97 14.82 0.95
CA PRO A 767 -22.20 13.65 1.81
C PRO A 767 -23.07 14.03 3.03
N ALA A 768 -23.66 13.02 3.67
CA ALA A 768 -24.53 13.25 4.83
C ALA A 768 -23.77 14.03 5.93
N GLY A 769 -24.35 15.14 6.39
CA GLY A 769 -23.75 16.02 7.39
C GLY A 769 -22.82 17.11 6.85
N ALA A 770 -22.57 17.17 5.54
CA ALA A 770 -21.82 18.27 4.93
C ALA A 770 -22.56 19.60 5.06
N THR A 771 -21.83 20.67 5.39
CA THR A 771 -22.37 22.02 5.58
C THR A 771 -22.32 22.88 4.30
N SER A 772 -21.62 22.41 3.26
CA SER A 772 -21.47 23.07 1.96
C SER A 772 -21.07 22.04 0.90
N PRO A 773 -21.19 22.35 -0.42
CA PRO A 773 -20.74 21.46 -1.48
C PRO A 773 -19.24 21.15 -1.39
N MET A 774 -18.87 19.90 -1.60
CA MET A 774 -17.46 19.48 -1.73
C MET A 774 -17.21 19.02 -3.16
N LEU A 775 -15.97 19.10 -3.62
CA LEU A 775 -15.64 18.53 -4.91
C LEU A 775 -15.61 17.00 -4.79
N ALA A 776 -16.25 16.30 -5.73
CA ALA A 776 -16.42 14.85 -5.66
C ALA A 776 -15.09 14.09 -5.56
N TRP A 777 -14.03 14.62 -6.18
CA TRP A 777 -12.69 14.03 -6.09
C TRP A 777 -12.13 14.03 -4.65
N GLN A 778 -12.56 14.98 -3.80
CA GLN A 778 -12.12 15.06 -2.40
C GLN A 778 -12.68 13.93 -1.52
N LEU A 779 -13.75 13.25 -1.95
CA LEU A 779 -14.30 12.11 -1.21
C LEU A 779 -13.44 10.86 -1.39
N ASN A 780 -12.82 10.73 -2.57
CA ASN A 780 -11.94 9.62 -2.90
C ASN A 780 -10.49 9.87 -2.42
N SER A 781 -10.16 11.09 -2.01
CA SER A 781 -8.81 11.50 -1.60
C SER A 781 -8.49 11.20 -0.12
N GLN A 782 -9.42 10.63 0.67
CA GLN A 782 -9.10 10.07 1.99
C GLN A 782 -8.10 8.89 1.93
N ALA A 783 -7.72 8.45 0.72
CA ALA A 783 -6.64 7.47 0.50
C ALA A 783 -5.21 8.06 0.56
N TRP A 784 -5.03 9.38 0.60
CA TRP A 784 -3.70 9.99 0.82
C TRP A 784 -3.48 10.13 2.33
N LYS A 785 -3.02 9.02 2.91
CA LYS A 785 -2.75 8.77 4.32
C LYS A 785 -2.21 9.99 5.09
N THR A 786 -3.03 10.55 5.98
CA THR A 786 -2.52 11.06 7.25
C THR A 786 -2.09 9.86 8.10
N GLY A 787 -0.79 9.53 8.07
CA GLY A 787 -0.11 8.72 9.09
C GLY A 787 -0.65 7.31 9.36
N SER A 788 -0.27 6.32 8.53
CA SER A 788 0.09 4.97 8.99
C SER A 788 0.65 4.16 7.81
N HIS A 789 1.98 4.12 7.73
CA HIS A 789 2.75 3.03 7.13
C HIS A 789 3.52 2.35 8.23
#